data_AF-A0A7Y5W549-F1
#
_entry.id   AF-A0A7Y5W549-F1
#
_cell.length_a   1.000
_cell.length_b   1.000
_cell.length_c   1.000
_cell.angle_alpha   90.00
_cell.angle_beta   90.00
_cell.angle_gamma   90.00
#
_symmetry.space_group_name_H-M   'P 1'
#
loop_
_entity.id
_entity.type
_entity.pdbx_description
1 polymer ?
#
loop_
_entity_poly.entity_id
_entity_poly.type
_entity_poly.pdbx_seq_one_letter_code
_entity_poly.pdbx_strand_id
1 'polypeptide(L)'
;QGITHRDIKPSNLILDHRAHLWVADFGLARIESETNLTLPGEMLGTLRYMSPEQIESRRGIVDHRTDVYSLGATLYELLTLEPAFGECHRPALLRQILEAQPPPLRRAKRCIPPELETIVLKALEKSPSDRYATAREMADDLRRFLDDRPIAARRPSLAERLGKWCRRNASLVAMTAIVVMLATIALSVAAVLISQQTSVLRQERQLRRQQEEAARMSEEAARLNRYVVNVNLAAQAWNVVEFAKAREHLASCLPEDGEDDLRGVEWHYLWRLCHSLPDPIGKHEGPAFAACFSPDGNLLATGGVDGARIWEYATGKQIAWLRDRTRVGSRMSFSRDGRLLGATRDDGAFNLWDTSTWTVSRTIPTKAAVGGEFTADGKRLILWERFSEAGAEAIVVTLFDTAMWKKESEMREGMEGVTAGALSADGKTSAAVFANGAAKLWDLGEKRLISTDWHGEILCAAAFCPTEPLLITASESGDFFVRLVGPGERRPPARWSTFQRGIESLEFTPDGNRIISASRDRTIRIWDLLRGDAERPAVSAMVFRDDASLWRAVPAADGHTLASVNHNGVVRRWDMREPPECRRLPERNGLVLSLQFSADGDRLFAAGKGVCVYHARSGERLAELARDGPRLECTAVSPDGKLIAAGTGEGEVFVWDTATYRLVGAWESDLRDEPSIQVSIYSLAFLPDGKSLAVGRTDRDNTTNFPRVPVFIDPVTGRRLPSPLPSNLSRENRAHSLIFSPDGQWTARRVYDHLDAFDTTTGKLRFVAAGSGPLILTCRGDLAATAADGMVRVWRTADWSEAARFIAERGAAVSLAFSPDGRTLAIGSHRGTVRLWNVATGRELMTLEDDLEAVHAVAFSPDGRTLAASGTVTKNFAEVRIWNLGDCPKQKEAGTAQLATAEYSSVE
;
A
#
# COMPACT_ATOMS: atom_id res chain seq x y z
N GLN A 1 102.49 60.36 -7.17
CA GLN A 1 102.49 61.14 -8.43
C GLN A 1 103.95 61.45 -8.74
N GLY A 2 104.49 60.94 -9.85
CA GLY A 2 105.85 61.23 -10.33
C GLY A 2 107.02 60.75 -9.46
N ILE A 3 106.76 59.88 -8.47
CA ILE A 3 107.77 59.32 -7.57
C ILE A 3 107.67 57.80 -7.66
N THR A 4 108.78 57.16 -7.99
CA THR A 4 108.95 55.69 -8.02
C THR A 4 109.78 55.28 -6.81
N HIS A 5 109.21 54.47 -5.93
CA HIS A 5 109.83 53.99 -4.70
C HIS A 5 110.58 52.68 -4.98
N ARG A 6 111.90 52.70 -4.83
CA ARG A 6 112.76 51.57 -5.22
C ARG A 6 112.85 50.43 -4.20
N ASP A 7 112.30 50.59 -2.99
CA ASP A 7 112.42 49.59 -1.92
C ASP A 7 111.16 49.52 -1.03
N ILE A 8 110.00 49.22 -1.63
CA ILE A 8 108.76 48.93 -0.88
C ILE A 8 108.80 47.46 -0.41
N LYS A 9 108.85 47.27 0.92
CA LYS A 9 108.86 45.97 1.59
C LYS A 9 108.25 46.08 3.00
N PRO A 10 107.82 44.97 3.62
CA PRO A 10 107.19 45.01 4.94
C PRO A 10 108.02 45.74 6.03
N SER A 11 109.35 45.57 6.04
CA SER A 11 110.22 46.21 7.04
C SER A 11 110.39 47.72 6.87
N ASN A 12 109.98 48.28 5.72
CA ASN A 12 109.98 49.72 5.45
C ASN A 12 108.59 50.36 5.67
N LEU A 13 107.62 49.60 6.18
CA LEU A 13 106.30 50.09 6.54
C LEU A 13 106.18 50.27 8.06
N ILE A 14 105.95 51.49 8.51
CA ILE A 14 105.75 51.84 9.92
C ILE A 14 104.27 52.13 10.15
N LEU A 15 103.67 51.46 11.13
CA LEU A 15 102.31 51.74 11.58
C LEU A 15 102.37 52.64 12.82
N ASP A 16 101.67 53.78 12.79
CA ASP A 16 101.55 54.62 13.99
C ASP A 16 100.47 54.09 14.95
N HIS A 17 100.39 54.66 16.16
CA HIS A 17 99.41 54.30 17.20
C HIS A 17 97.95 54.56 16.82
N ARG A 18 97.70 55.27 15.71
CA ARG A 18 96.37 55.52 15.14
C ARG A 18 96.09 54.62 13.93
N ALA A 19 96.94 53.63 13.69
CA ALA A 19 96.91 52.72 12.56
C ALA A 19 97.09 53.42 11.19
N HIS A 20 97.71 54.59 11.13
CA HIS A 20 98.18 55.13 9.85
C HIS A 20 99.47 54.44 9.43
N LEU A 21 99.53 54.05 8.16
CA LEU A 21 100.67 53.40 7.54
C LEU A 21 101.58 54.45 6.90
N TRP A 22 102.84 54.47 7.32
CA TRP A 22 103.90 55.33 6.81
C TRP A 22 104.98 54.49 6.10
N VAL A 23 105.55 55.01 5.00
CA VAL A 23 106.69 54.38 4.31
C VAL A 23 107.97 55.09 4.76
N ALA A 24 108.93 54.34 5.30
CA ALA A 24 110.01 54.89 6.11
C ALA A 24 111.37 55.07 5.40
N ASP A 25 111.46 54.87 4.08
CA ASP A 25 112.74 54.87 3.37
C ASP A 25 112.77 55.85 2.18
N PHE A 26 113.60 56.89 2.28
CA PHE A 26 113.78 57.96 1.27
C PHE A 26 115.14 57.90 0.56
N GLY A 27 115.86 56.77 0.66
CA GLY A 27 117.10 56.55 -0.11
C GLY A 27 116.82 56.30 -1.61
N LEU A 28 117.11 57.30 -2.45
CA LEU A 28 117.04 57.26 -3.93
C LEU A 28 115.62 57.23 -4.55
N ALA A 29 114.79 58.20 -4.19
CA ALA A 29 113.62 58.58 -5.01
C ALA A 29 114.10 59.32 -6.27
N ARG A 30 113.74 58.81 -7.46
CA ARG A 30 114.03 59.49 -8.73
C ARG A 30 112.82 60.34 -9.13
N ILE A 31 113.01 61.66 -9.17
CA ILE A 31 112.07 62.59 -9.79
C ILE A 31 112.32 62.55 -11.31
N GLU A 32 111.26 62.53 -12.10
CA GLU A 32 111.25 62.21 -13.54
C GLU A 32 111.87 63.28 -14.47
N SER A 33 112.92 63.98 -14.02
CA SER A 33 113.63 64.98 -14.82
C SER A 33 115.08 65.14 -14.35
N GLU A 34 115.96 64.21 -14.74
CA GLU A 34 117.40 64.44 -14.99
C GLU A 34 118.09 63.11 -15.42
N THR A 35 118.87 63.20 -16.49
CA THR A 35 119.66 62.13 -17.09
C THR A 35 121.12 62.26 -16.68
N ASN A 36 121.73 61.11 -16.33
CA ASN A 36 123.12 60.88 -15.95
C ASN A 36 123.48 61.24 -14.50
N LEU A 37 123.61 60.22 -13.65
CA LEU A 37 124.75 59.97 -12.74
C LEU A 37 124.40 58.87 -11.73
N THR A 38 124.60 57.60 -12.09
CA THR A 38 125.02 56.54 -11.16
C THR A 38 125.86 55.52 -11.93
N LEU A 39 126.97 55.09 -11.33
CA LEU A 39 127.98 54.20 -11.90
C LEU A 39 127.40 52.84 -12.36
N PRO A 40 128.00 52.19 -13.39
CA PRO A 40 127.52 50.93 -13.92
C PRO A 40 127.96 49.75 -13.03
N GLY A 41 127.00 49.06 -12.39
CA GLY A 41 127.26 47.73 -11.80
C GLY A 41 126.52 47.34 -10.53
N GLU A 42 125.88 48.26 -9.80
CA GLU A 42 125.19 47.91 -8.53
C GLU A 42 123.66 47.81 -8.70
N MET A 43 123.11 46.60 -8.55
CA MET A 43 121.68 46.41 -8.28
C MET A 43 121.37 46.93 -6.87
N LEU A 44 120.69 48.07 -6.77
CA LEU A 44 120.26 48.68 -5.50
C LEU A 44 118.77 48.40 -5.25
N GLY A 45 118.46 47.76 -4.11
CA GLY A 45 117.11 47.40 -3.64
C GLY A 45 117.02 45.98 -3.08
N THR A 46 115.97 45.68 -2.31
CA THR A 46 115.75 44.32 -1.75
C THR A 46 115.22 43.39 -2.84
N LEU A 47 116.05 42.45 -3.30
CA LEU A 47 115.80 41.61 -4.47
C LEU A 47 114.42 40.93 -4.51
N ARG A 48 113.86 40.52 -3.36
CA ARG A 48 112.57 39.78 -3.28
C ARG A 48 111.34 40.59 -3.69
N TYR A 49 111.39 41.92 -3.60
CA TYR A 49 110.27 42.81 -3.92
C TYR A 49 110.53 43.63 -5.19
N MET A 50 111.65 43.37 -5.84
CA MET A 50 112.07 44.03 -7.07
C MET A 50 111.24 43.49 -8.24
N SER A 51 110.78 44.38 -9.10
CA SER A 51 109.99 43.98 -10.28
C SER A 51 110.90 43.42 -11.39
N PRO A 52 110.35 42.60 -12.32
CA PRO A 52 111.11 42.05 -13.45
C PRO A 52 111.88 43.11 -14.24
N GLU A 53 111.25 44.26 -14.51
CA GLU A 53 111.84 45.37 -15.25
C GLU A 53 112.97 46.11 -14.51
N GLN A 54 112.98 46.06 -13.16
CA GLN A 54 114.10 46.58 -12.37
C GLN A 54 115.33 45.66 -12.45
N ILE A 55 115.14 44.35 -12.66
CA ILE A 55 116.22 43.35 -12.78
C ILE A 55 116.84 43.35 -14.19
N GLU A 56 116.03 43.51 -15.25
CA GLU A 56 116.44 43.39 -16.65
C GLU A 56 117.23 44.58 -17.23
N SER A 57 117.61 45.59 -16.42
CA SER A 57 118.10 46.91 -16.85
C SER A 57 119.31 46.94 -17.81
N ARG A 58 119.03 46.61 -19.08
CA ARG A 58 119.69 47.05 -20.31
C ARG A 58 118.69 47.51 -21.39
N ARG A 59 117.37 47.23 -21.30
CA ARG A 59 116.35 47.64 -22.30
C ARG A 59 114.91 47.95 -21.81
N GLY A 60 114.57 47.84 -20.52
CA GLY A 60 113.20 48.07 -20.00
C GLY A 60 112.97 49.47 -19.41
N ILE A 61 111.78 50.06 -19.62
CA ILE A 61 111.36 51.33 -19.00
C ILE A 61 110.89 51.04 -17.57
N VAL A 62 111.49 51.70 -16.58
CA VAL A 62 111.14 51.61 -15.16
C VAL A 62 110.24 52.81 -14.83
N ASP A 63 108.93 52.57 -14.62
CA ASP A 63 107.94 53.59 -14.27
C ASP A 63 107.27 53.30 -12.91
N HIS A 64 106.23 54.06 -12.55
CA HIS A 64 105.47 53.92 -11.31
C HIS A 64 104.73 52.57 -11.12
N ARG A 65 104.65 51.72 -12.15
CA ARG A 65 104.05 50.37 -12.04
C ARG A 65 104.99 49.35 -11.41
N THR A 66 106.25 49.72 -11.25
CA THR A 66 107.22 48.99 -10.42
C THR A 66 106.80 49.02 -8.95
N ASP A 67 106.38 50.19 -8.44
CA ASP A 67 105.82 50.33 -7.08
C ASP A 67 104.57 49.48 -6.87
N VAL A 68 103.71 49.35 -7.89
CA VAL A 68 102.51 48.49 -7.84
C VAL A 68 102.90 47.02 -7.64
N TYR A 69 103.99 46.57 -8.30
CA TYR A 69 104.52 45.23 -8.13
C TYR A 69 105.09 45.01 -6.72
N SER A 70 105.89 45.96 -6.23
CA SER A 70 106.46 45.88 -4.88
C SER A 70 105.38 45.96 -3.79
N LEU A 71 104.32 46.75 -3.99
CA LEU A 71 103.12 46.75 -3.15
C LEU A 71 102.37 45.42 -3.20
N GLY A 72 102.24 44.81 -4.39
CA GLY A 72 101.68 43.48 -4.57
C GLY A 72 102.47 42.40 -3.83
N ALA A 73 103.81 42.42 -3.94
CA ALA A 73 104.70 41.49 -3.25
C ALA A 73 104.66 41.69 -1.73
N THR A 74 104.59 42.95 -1.29
CA THR A 74 104.45 43.30 0.13
C THR A 74 103.11 42.83 0.69
N LEU A 75 102.00 43.09 -0.01
CA LEU A 75 100.67 42.62 0.40
C LEU A 75 100.55 41.10 0.37
N TYR A 76 101.18 40.45 -0.61
CA TYR A 76 101.28 38.99 -0.66
C TYR A 76 101.86 38.46 0.65
N GLU A 77 103.02 38.97 1.04
CA GLU A 77 103.71 38.54 2.26
C GLU A 77 102.96 38.93 3.54
N LEU A 78 102.32 40.10 3.60
CA LEU A 78 101.51 40.47 4.77
C LEU A 78 100.31 39.53 4.96
N LEU A 79 99.73 39.03 3.86
CA LEU A 79 98.58 38.13 3.91
C LEU A 79 99.00 36.67 4.20
N THR A 80 100.06 36.19 3.55
CA THR A 80 100.52 34.80 3.69
C THR A 80 101.50 34.58 4.84
N LEU A 81 102.21 35.64 5.28
CA LEU A 81 103.42 35.62 6.11
C LEU A 81 104.63 34.93 5.43
N GLU A 82 104.56 34.75 4.11
CA GLU A 82 105.62 34.15 3.29
C GLU A 82 105.86 35.00 2.03
N PRO A 83 107.12 35.22 1.62
CA PRO A 83 107.40 35.98 0.40
C PRO A 83 106.87 35.24 -0.84
N ALA A 84 106.45 36.00 -1.86
CA ALA A 84 105.94 35.44 -3.11
C ALA A 84 106.96 34.50 -3.81
N PHE A 85 108.25 34.81 -3.69
CA PHE A 85 109.37 33.98 -4.17
C PHE A 85 110.35 33.73 -3.03
N GLY A 86 110.50 32.47 -2.64
CA GLY A 86 111.21 32.04 -1.42
C GLY A 86 112.69 31.70 -1.58
N GLU A 87 113.25 31.69 -2.80
CA GLU A 87 114.60 31.15 -3.03
C GLU A 87 115.72 31.90 -2.31
N CYS A 88 116.74 31.17 -1.86
CA CYS A 88 117.86 31.71 -1.09
C CYS A 88 119.11 32.01 -1.94
N HIS A 89 119.24 31.38 -3.12
CA HIS A 89 120.37 31.59 -4.03
C HIS A 89 120.07 32.72 -5.02
N ARG A 90 120.93 33.75 -5.05
CA ARG A 90 120.72 34.98 -5.83
C ARG A 90 120.39 34.73 -7.32
N PRO A 91 121.11 33.88 -8.07
CA PRO A 91 120.77 33.63 -9.48
C PRO A 91 119.43 32.91 -9.68
N ALA A 92 119.07 32.00 -8.77
CA ALA A 92 117.83 31.24 -8.82
C ALA A 92 116.61 32.13 -8.47
N LEU A 93 116.75 33.01 -7.48
CA LEU A 93 115.72 33.98 -7.10
C LEU A 93 115.44 34.98 -8.24
N LEU A 94 116.48 35.51 -8.88
CA LEU A 94 116.31 36.40 -10.05
C LEU A 94 115.58 35.70 -11.19
N ARG A 95 115.91 34.43 -11.45
CA ARG A 95 115.20 33.62 -12.44
C ARG A 95 113.72 33.41 -12.10
N GLN A 96 113.37 33.17 -10.82
CA GLN A 96 111.97 33.06 -10.40
C GLN A 96 111.21 34.38 -10.57
N ILE A 97 111.84 35.51 -10.24
CA ILE A 97 111.21 36.82 -10.40
C ILE A 97 110.99 37.14 -11.89
N LEU A 98 111.88 36.72 -12.79
CA LEU A 98 111.70 36.92 -14.23
C LEU A 98 110.72 35.94 -14.88
N GLU A 99 110.83 34.64 -14.57
CA GLU A 99 110.19 33.58 -15.36
C GLU A 99 109.01 32.89 -14.63
N ALA A 100 108.99 32.84 -13.29
CA ALA A 100 107.99 32.07 -12.54
C ALA A 100 106.79 32.92 -12.10
N GLN A 101 105.58 32.40 -12.25
CA GLN A 101 104.38 33.04 -11.71
C GLN A 101 104.30 32.87 -10.18
N PRO A 102 103.78 33.88 -9.43
CA PRO A 102 103.64 33.76 -7.99
C PRO A 102 102.61 32.66 -7.64
N PRO A 103 102.83 31.88 -6.57
CA PRO A 103 101.84 30.90 -6.12
C PRO A 103 100.52 31.59 -5.75
N PRO A 104 99.34 30.95 -5.96
CA PRO A 104 98.08 31.52 -5.51
C PRO A 104 98.03 31.66 -3.98
N LEU A 105 97.60 32.81 -3.46
CA LEU A 105 97.56 33.09 -2.01
C LEU A 105 96.69 32.08 -1.24
N ARG A 106 95.60 31.59 -1.85
CA ARG A 106 94.69 30.60 -1.25
C ARG A 106 95.29 29.21 -1.16
N ARG A 107 96.40 28.95 -1.85
CA ARG A 107 97.20 27.74 -1.65
C ARG A 107 97.91 27.78 -0.29
N ALA A 108 98.41 28.95 0.13
CA ALA A 108 99.06 29.15 1.42
C ALA A 108 98.03 29.30 2.56
N LYS A 109 96.98 30.11 2.36
CA LYS A 109 95.90 30.30 3.35
C LYS A 109 94.52 30.29 2.69
N ARG A 110 93.76 29.19 2.86
CA ARG A 110 92.41 29.02 2.27
C ARG A 110 91.38 30.08 2.70
N CYS A 111 91.58 30.74 3.84
CA CYS A 111 90.70 31.78 4.37
C CYS A 111 90.76 33.11 3.61
N ILE A 112 91.77 33.31 2.74
CA ILE A 112 91.89 34.53 1.93
C ILE A 112 90.74 34.56 0.91
N PRO A 113 89.91 35.62 0.89
CA PRO A 113 88.82 35.71 -0.07
C PRO A 113 89.34 35.75 -1.52
N PRO A 114 88.64 35.10 -2.47
CA PRO A 114 89.08 35.04 -3.86
C PRO A 114 89.16 36.43 -4.52
N GLU A 115 88.34 37.38 -4.07
CA GLU A 115 88.39 38.78 -4.51
C GLU A 115 89.73 39.44 -4.12
N LEU A 116 90.20 39.23 -2.89
CA LEU A 116 91.47 39.76 -2.39
C LEU A 116 92.68 39.09 -3.07
N GLU A 117 92.63 37.77 -3.27
CA GLU A 117 93.65 37.03 -4.05
C GLU A 117 93.77 37.57 -5.48
N THR A 118 92.64 37.85 -6.14
CA THR A 118 92.63 38.41 -7.50
C THR A 118 93.32 39.78 -7.56
N ILE A 119 93.09 40.63 -6.55
CA ILE A 119 93.72 41.96 -6.47
C ILE A 119 95.25 41.84 -6.35
N VAL A 120 95.73 40.96 -5.47
CA VAL A 120 97.17 40.80 -5.21
C VAL A 120 97.90 40.16 -6.39
N LEU A 121 97.34 39.10 -6.98
CA LEU A 121 97.94 38.44 -8.15
C LEU A 121 98.01 39.37 -9.36
N LYS A 122 96.96 40.20 -9.59
CA LYS A 122 96.98 41.21 -10.66
C LYS A 122 98.09 42.25 -10.48
N ALA A 123 98.40 42.63 -9.24
CA ALA A 123 99.51 43.56 -8.96
C ALA A 123 100.89 42.92 -9.21
N LEU A 124 101.00 41.59 -9.10
CA LEU A 124 102.22 40.79 -9.29
C LEU A 124 102.41 40.26 -10.72
N GLU A 125 101.59 40.69 -11.68
CA GLU A 125 101.76 40.29 -13.08
C GLU A 125 103.13 40.68 -13.63
N LYS A 126 103.70 39.85 -14.51
CA LYS A 126 105.08 40.10 -14.97
C LYS A 126 105.16 41.28 -15.93
N SER A 127 104.20 41.41 -16.84
CA SER A 127 104.13 42.55 -17.76
C SER A 127 103.57 43.79 -17.04
N PRO A 128 104.24 44.96 -17.13
CA PRO A 128 103.69 46.22 -16.61
C PRO A 128 102.34 46.63 -17.22
N SER A 129 101.95 46.12 -18.41
CA SER A 129 100.65 46.40 -19.02
C SER A 129 99.47 45.74 -18.29
N ASP A 130 99.73 44.63 -17.61
CA ASP A 130 98.68 43.76 -17.07
C ASP A 130 98.42 44.03 -15.57
N ARG A 131 99.29 44.83 -14.95
CA ARG A 131 99.13 45.38 -13.59
C ARG A 131 98.12 46.53 -13.57
N TYR A 132 97.75 46.98 -12.37
CA TYR A 132 97.02 48.25 -12.23
C TYR A 132 97.83 49.39 -12.82
N ALA A 133 97.16 50.30 -13.55
CA ALA A 133 97.85 51.41 -14.18
C ALA A 133 98.41 52.37 -13.13
N THR A 134 97.78 52.47 -11.95
CA THR A 134 98.28 53.24 -10.82
C THR A 134 98.00 52.54 -9.48
N ALA A 135 98.75 52.88 -8.43
CA ALA A 135 98.48 52.42 -7.07
C ALA A 135 97.07 52.84 -6.56
N ARG A 136 96.50 53.93 -7.12
CA ARG A 136 95.15 54.39 -6.77
C ARG A 136 94.06 53.43 -7.26
N GLU A 137 94.22 52.89 -8.47
CA GLU A 137 93.28 51.88 -9.00
C GLU A 137 93.30 50.60 -8.16
N MET A 138 94.48 50.16 -7.72
CA MET A 138 94.61 49.03 -6.79
C MET A 138 93.91 49.31 -5.46
N ALA A 139 94.07 50.52 -4.91
CA ALA A 139 93.42 50.94 -3.66
C ALA A 139 91.88 51.02 -3.80
N ASP A 140 91.36 51.44 -4.94
CA ASP A 140 89.92 51.52 -5.17
C ASP A 140 89.27 50.13 -5.27
N ASP A 141 89.97 49.12 -5.81
CA ASP A 141 89.50 47.73 -5.78
C ASP A 141 89.54 47.12 -4.37
N LEU A 142 90.56 47.45 -3.57
CA LEU A 142 90.60 47.07 -2.16
C LEU A 142 89.43 47.70 -1.35
N ARG A 143 89.09 48.97 -1.62
CA ARG A 143 87.92 49.62 -1.01
C ARG A 143 86.61 48.96 -1.41
N ARG A 144 86.44 48.63 -2.69
CA ARG A 144 85.25 47.90 -3.17
C ARG A 144 85.09 46.58 -2.43
N PHE A 145 86.18 45.83 -2.26
CA PHE A 145 86.16 44.61 -1.46
C PHE A 145 85.74 44.85 0.00
N LEU A 146 86.32 45.86 0.68
CA LEU A 146 85.97 46.20 2.06
C LEU A 146 84.51 46.64 2.24
N ASP A 147 83.93 47.32 1.24
CA ASP A 147 82.55 47.79 1.23
C ASP A 147 81.52 46.71 0.79
N ASP A 148 81.95 45.45 0.67
CA ASP A 148 81.20 44.32 0.07
C ASP A 148 80.60 44.65 -1.31
N ARG A 149 81.32 45.44 -2.11
CA ARG A 149 80.99 45.76 -3.50
C ARG A 149 81.77 44.87 -4.48
N PRO A 150 81.22 44.61 -5.68
CA PRO A 150 81.98 43.99 -6.77
C PRO A 150 83.30 44.71 -7.06
N ILE A 151 84.43 44.00 -6.95
CA ILE A 151 85.73 44.50 -7.39
C ILE A 151 85.77 44.65 -8.92
N ALA A 152 86.52 45.61 -9.46
CA ALA A 152 86.62 45.80 -10.91
C ALA A 152 87.51 44.72 -11.57
N ALA A 153 88.50 44.19 -10.85
CA ALA A 153 89.37 43.12 -11.31
C ALA A 153 88.65 41.78 -11.57
N ARG A 154 87.38 41.60 -11.13
CA ARG A 154 86.60 40.37 -11.33
C ARG A 154 85.12 40.65 -11.60
N ARG A 155 84.52 40.06 -12.63
CA ARG A 155 83.07 40.17 -12.89
C ARG A 155 82.27 39.21 -11.98
N PRO A 156 81.39 39.66 -11.07
CA PRO A 156 80.57 38.76 -10.24
C PRO A 156 79.28 38.32 -10.94
N SER A 157 78.68 37.23 -10.46
CA SER A 157 77.42 36.64 -10.94
C SER A 157 76.15 37.34 -10.41
N LEU A 158 74.99 37.13 -11.06
CA LEU A 158 73.69 37.69 -10.64
C LEU A 158 73.25 37.21 -9.26
N ALA A 159 73.49 35.93 -8.94
CA ALA A 159 73.15 35.35 -7.64
C ALA A 159 73.97 36.00 -6.50
N GLU A 160 75.24 36.31 -6.75
CA GLU A 160 76.10 37.01 -5.77
C GLU A 160 75.65 38.46 -5.55
N ARG A 161 75.20 39.15 -6.62
CA ARG A 161 74.63 40.51 -6.50
C ARG A 161 73.34 40.52 -5.68
N LEU A 162 72.43 39.58 -5.93
CA LEU A 162 71.19 39.42 -5.17
C LEU A 162 71.47 39.04 -3.72
N GLY A 163 72.42 38.13 -3.47
CA GLY A 163 72.84 37.77 -2.12
C GLY A 163 73.42 38.94 -1.33
N LYS A 164 74.31 39.73 -1.94
CA LYS A 164 74.87 40.95 -1.32
C LYS A 164 73.78 42.02 -1.10
N TRP A 165 72.82 42.15 -2.01
CA TRP A 165 71.67 43.07 -1.85
C TRP A 165 70.72 42.64 -0.72
N CYS A 166 70.36 41.36 -0.64
CA CYS A 166 69.51 40.81 0.42
C CYS A 166 70.16 40.96 1.80
N ARG A 167 71.47 40.73 1.92
CA ARG A 167 72.20 40.95 3.19
C ARG A 167 72.19 42.42 3.61
N ARG A 168 72.28 43.34 2.64
CA ARG A 168 72.26 44.79 2.91
C ARG A 168 70.87 45.30 3.31
N ASN A 169 69.80 44.70 2.80
CA ASN A 169 68.42 45.10 3.03
C ASN A 169 67.63 44.11 3.91
N ALA A 170 68.31 43.40 4.82
CA ALA A 170 67.73 42.28 5.58
C ALA A 170 66.46 42.66 6.38
N SER A 171 66.40 43.88 6.93
CA SER A 171 65.22 44.38 7.65
C SER A 171 63.98 44.53 6.77
N LEU A 172 64.17 44.98 5.52
CA LEU A 172 63.09 45.21 4.56
C LEU A 172 62.53 43.88 4.02
N VAL A 173 63.39 42.88 3.83
CA VAL A 173 63.00 41.52 3.45
C VAL A 173 62.28 40.80 4.58
N ALA A 174 62.72 40.98 5.84
CA ALA A 174 62.04 40.41 7.00
C ALA A 174 60.64 41.00 7.19
N MET A 175 60.49 42.32 7.04
CA MET A 175 59.20 43.01 7.15
C MET A 175 58.19 42.57 6.09
N THR A 176 58.61 42.44 4.82
CA THR A 176 57.72 41.96 3.75
C THR A 176 57.33 40.50 3.94
N ALA A 177 58.24 39.64 4.42
CA ALA A 177 57.93 38.26 4.75
C ALA A 177 56.88 38.13 5.88
N ILE A 178 56.98 38.96 6.93
CA ILE A 178 56.00 38.99 8.03
C ILE A 178 54.62 39.43 7.54
N VAL A 179 54.55 40.48 6.72
CA VAL A 179 53.26 40.97 6.18
C VAL A 179 52.60 39.91 5.29
N VAL A 180 53.36 39.23 4.44
CA VAL A 180 52.83 38.14 3.61
C VAL A 180 52.36 36.97 4.48
N MET A 181 53.09 36.63 5.53
CA MET A 181 52.71 35.57 6.48
C MET A 181 51.43 35.90 7.25
N LEU A 182 51.25 37.14 7.70
CA LEU A 182 50.03 37.56 8.39
C LEU A 182 48.83 37.60 7.45
N ALA A 183 49.02 38.03 6.19
CA ALA A 183 47.95 38.05 5.19
C ALA A 183 47.48 36.63 4.84
N THR A 184 48.39 35.66 4.71
CA THR A 184 48.01 34.26 4.43
C THR A 184 47.26 33.65 5.60
N ILE A 185 47.71 33.88 6.84
CA ILE A 185 47.01 33.42 8.05
C ILE A 185 45.59 34.00 8.12
N ALA A 186 45.43 35.30 7.88
CA ALA A 186 44.11 35.95 7.88
C ALA A 186 43.17 35.37 6.82
N LEU A 187 43.69 35.10 5.60
CA LEU A 187 42.91 34.49 4.52
C LEU A 187 42.49 33.05 4.85
N SER A 188 43.38 32.27 5.48
CA SER A 188 43.09 30.91 5.93
C SER A 188 42.02 30.89 7.02
N VAL A 189 42.10 31.78 8.01
CA VAL A 189 41.08 31.91 9.08
C VAL A 189 39.72 32.30 8.50
N ALA A 190 39.68 33.28 7.58
CA ALA A 190 38.46 33.68 6.91
C ALA A 190 37.83 32.52 6.12
N ALA A 191 38.63 31.74 5.39
CA ALA A 191 38.17 30.57 4.65
C ALA A 191 37.56 29.49 5.59
N VAL A 192 38.18 29.26 6.76
CA VAL A 192 37.66 28.31 7.76
C VAL A 192 36.33 28.78 8.33
N LEU A 193 36.19 30.06 8.68
CA LEU A 193 34.95 30.63 9.20
C LEU A 193 33.80 30.58 8.17
N ILE A 194 34.09 30.89 6.90
CA ILE A 194 33.10 30.79 5.81
C ILE A 194 32.70 29.31 5.60
N SER A 195 33.66 28.39 5.63
CA SER A 195 33.39 26.95 5.54
C SER A 195 32.50 26.47 6.69
N GLN A 196 32.75 26.91 7.93
CA GLN A 196 31.91 26.61 9.09
C GLN A 196 30.50 27.22 8.98
N GLN A 197 30.36 28.46 8.53
CA GLN A 197 29.02 29.05 8.34
C GLN A 197 28.21 28.35 7.25
N THR A 198 28.86 27.99 6.13
CA THR A 198 28.17 27.28 5.04
C THR A 198 27.81 25.84 5.41
N SER A 199 28.59 25.15 6.23
CA SER A 199 28.24 23.80 6.71
C SER A 199 27.04 23.83 7.65
N VAL A 200 26.97 24.79 8.58
CA VAL A 200 25.81 24.97 9.47
C VAL A 200 24.54 25.30 8.68
N LEU A 201 24.60 26.24 7.73
CA LEU A 201 23.45 26.56 6.88
C LEU A 201 22.98 25.38 6.01
N ARG A 202 23.90 24.53 5.55
CA ARG A 202 23.56 23.30 4.81
C ARG A 202 22.85 22.29 5.72
N GLN A 203 23.33 22.11 6.96
CA GLN A 203 22.70 21.25 7.95
C GLN A 203 21.29 21.74 8.31
N GLU A 204 21.11 23.04 8.54
CA GLU A 204 19.79 23.61 8.82
C GLU A 204 18.81 23.42 7.65
N ARG A 205 19.26 23.61 6.40
CA ARG A 205 18.42 23.37 5.21
C ARG A 205 18.04 21.90 5.06
N GLN A 206 18.95 20.98 5.34
CA GLN A 206 18.65 19.55 5.33
C GLN A 206 17.65 19.18 6.43
N LEU A 207 17.85 19.68 7.64
CA LEU A 207 16.93 19.43 8.76
C LEU A 207 15.54 20.00 8.47
N ARG A 208 15.43 21.21 7.92
CA ARG A 208 14.15 21.81 7.52
C ARG A 208 13.44 20.97 6.46
N ARG A 209 14.14 20.53 5.42
CA ARG A 209 13.56 19.64 4.40
C ARG A 209 13.08 18.33 5.00
N GLN A 210 13.87 17.73 5.89
CA GLN A 210 13.47 16.51 6.61
C GLN A 210 12.25 16.75 7.50
N GLN A 211 12.17 17.89 8.17
CA GLN A 211 11.01 18.26 8.99
C GLN A 211 9.77 18.52 8.14
N GLU A 212 9.90 19.21 7.01
CA GLU A 212 8.81 19.46 6.05
C GLU A 212 8.31 18.14 5.43
N GLU A 213 9.21 17.26 5.01
CA GLU A 213 8.86 15.92 4.50
C GLU A 213 8.20 15.07 5.58
N ALA A 214 8.75 15.03 6.80
CA ALA A 214 8.15 14.30 7.91
C ALA A 214 6.78 14.86 8.33
N ALA A 215 6.60 16.19 8.29
CA ALA A 215 5.33 16.83 8.57
C ALA A 215 4.28 16.46 7.51
N ARG A 216 4.63 16.52 6.22
CA ARG A 216 3.75 16.08 5.13
C ARG A 216 3.36 14.61 5.26
N MET A 217 4.32 13.72 5.46
CA MET A 217 4.06 12.29 5.67
C MET A 217 3.17 12.04 6.90
N SER A 218 3.38 12.79 7.99
CA SER A 218 2.56 12.70 9.20
C SER A 218 1.14 13.19 8.97
N GLU A 219 0.97 14.26 8.18
CA GLU A 219 -0.34 14.82 7.82
C GLU A 219 -1.12 13.85 6.91
N GLU A 220 -0.48 13.31 5.88
CA GLU A 220 -1.06 12.28 5.01
C GLU A 220 -1.48 11.03 5.81
N ALA A 221 -0.61 10.55 6.72
CA ALA A 221 -0.93 9.42 7.58
C ALA A 221 -2.09 9.73 8.55
N ALA A 222 -2.18 10.95 9.08
CA ALA A 222 -3.29 11.37 9.93
C ALA A 222 -4.61 11.45 9.14
N ARG A 223 -4.56 11.96 7.90
CA ARG A 223 -5.71 12.02 6.98
C ARG A 223 -6.25 10.62 6.66
N LEU A 224 -5.36 9.70 6.30
CA LEU A 224 -5.72 8.31 6.02
C LEU A 224 -6.27 7.59 7.26
N ASN A 225 -5.68 7.81 8.44
CA ASN A 225 -6.20 7.24 9.70
C ASN A 225 -7.59 7.78 10.03
N ARG A 226 -7.84 9.08 9.81
CA ARG A 226 -9.16 9.69 10.02
C ARG A 226 -10.21 9.09 9.09
N TYR A 227 -9.87 8.94 7.81
CA TYR A 227 -10.70 8.25 6.82
C TYR A 227 -11.08 6.84 7.30
N VAL A 228 -10.10 6.03 7.69
CA VAL A 228 -10.34 4.65 8.17
C VAL A 228 -11.21 4.64 9.43
N VAL A 229 -10.99 5.56 10.38
CA VAL A 229 -11.81 5.65 11.59
C VAL A 229 -13.26 5.99 11.24
N ASN A 230 -13.49 6.97 10.37
CA ASN A 230 -14.84 7.37 9.96
C ASN A 230 -15.57 6.26 9.20
N VAL A 231 -14.88 5.53 8.30
CA VAL A 231 -15.47 4.37 7.62
C VAL A 231 -15.84 3.26 8.61
N ASN A 232 -14.99 2.97 9.59
CA ASN A 232 -15.31 1.99 10.65
C ASN A 232 -16.50 2.43 11.50
N LEU A 233 -16.55 3.70 11.91
CA LEU A 233 -17.67 4.25 12.67
C LEU A 233 -18.97 4.20 11.85
N ALA A 234 -18.90 4.47 10.55
CA ALA A 234 -20.03 4.32 9.64
C ALA A 234 -20.50 2.85 9.53
N ALA A 235 -19.57 1.89 9.41
CA ALA A 235 -19.89 0.47 9.38
C ALA A 235 -20.52 -0.01 10.70
N GLN A 236 -20.01 0.46 11.84
CA GLN A 236 -20.61 0.17 13.15
C GLN A 236 -22.01 0.75 13.29
N ALA A 237 -22.19 2.03 12.92
CA ALA A 237 -23.48 2.70 12.91
C ALA A 237 -24.47 1.98 11.99
N TRP A 238 -24.02 1.52 10.83
CA TRP A 238 -24.81 0.68 9.91
C TRP A 238 -25.27 -0.62 10.58
N ASN A 239 -24.36 -1.35 11.25
CA ASN A 239 -24.69 -2.61 11.91
C ASN A 239 -25.73 -2.46 13.04
N VAL A 240 -25.70 -1.33 13.77
CA VAL A 240 -26.73 -1.01 14.79
C VAL A 240 -27.95 -0.29 14.23
N VAL A 241 -28.01 -0.10 12.90
CA VAL A 241 -29.12 0.52 12.16
C VAL A 241 -29.31 2.01 12.53
N GLU A 242 -28.22 2.71 12.82
CA GLU A 242 -28.15 4.17 13.00
C GLU A 242 -27.75 4.86 11.69
N PHE A 243 -28.59 4.72 10.66
CA PHE A 243 -28.28 5.18 9.29
C PHE A 243 -27.91 6.66 9.19
N ALA A 244 -28.53 7.53 9.99
CA ALA A 244 -28.22 8.96 9.99
C ALA A 244 -26.76 9.24 10.40
N LYS A 245 -26.29 8.60 11.47
CA LYS A 245 -24.88 8.72 11.92
C LYS A 245 -23.93 8.06 10.93
N ALA A 246 -24.32 6.94 10.34
CA ALA A 246 -23.52 6.30 9.30
C ALA A 246 -23.30 7.25 8.11
N ARG A 247 -24.35 7.94 7.65
CA ARG A 247 -24.26 8.98 6.60
C ARG A 247 -23.38 10.16 7.02
N GLU A 248 -23.49 10.64 8.25
CA GLU A 248 -22.67 11.73 8.78
C GLU A 248 -21.17 11.37 8.75
N HIS A 249 -20.82 10.19 9.26
CA HIS A 249 -19.45 9.69 9.22
C HIS A 249 -18.93 9.51 7.79
N LEU A 250 -19.75 9.02 6.86
CA LEU A 250 -19.35 8.89 5.46
C LEU A 250 -19.22 10.25 4.75
N ALA A 251 -20.09 11.21 5.06
CA ALA A 251 -20.03 12.57 4.52
C ALA A 251 -18.74 13.28 4.94
N SER A 252 -18.25 13.00 6.15
CA SER A 252 -16.95 13.51 6.62
C SER A 252 -15.72 12.93 5.89
N CYS A 253 -15.92 11.94 5.02
CA CYS A 253 -14.88 11.37 4.15
C CYS A 253 -14.91 11.92 2.72
N LEU A 254 -15.78 12.89 2.41
CA LEU A 254 -15.79 13.55 1.11
C LEU A 254 -14.50 14.38 0.94
N PRO A 255 -13.86 14.34 -0.24
CA PRO A 255 -12.67 15.14 -0.51
C PRO A 255 -13.03 16.63 -0.60
N GLU A 256 -12.15 17.50 -0.09
CA GLU A 256 -12.22 18.94 -0.33
C GLU A 256 -11.63 19.31 -1.70
N ASP A 257 -11.95 20.51 -2.21
CA ASP A 257 -11.49 20.97 -3.52
C ASP A 257 -9.96 20.94 -3.63
N GLY A 258 -9.45 20.11 -4.55
CA GLY A 258 -8.03 19.96 -4.82
C GLY A 258 -7.30 18.90 -3.98
N GLU A 259 -8.00 18.19 -3.09
CA GLU A 259 -7.42 17.07 -2.35
C GLU A 259 -7.56 15.72 -3.10
N ASP A 260 -6.64 14.78 -2.83
CA ASP A 260 -6.75 13.41 -3.34
C ASP A 260 -7.97 12.69 -2.74
N ASP A 261 -8.74 12.01 -3.59
CA ASP A 261 -9.86 11.17 -3.15
C ASP A 261 -9.34 9.87 -2.52
N LEU A 262 -9.56 9.74 -1.20
CA LEU A 262 -9.21 8.57 -0.40
C LEU A 262 -10.28 7.48 -0.41
N ARG A 263 -11.48 7.77 -0.92
CA ARG A 263 -12.60 6.83 -0.93
C ARG A 263 -12.24 5.58 -1.74
N GLY A 264 -12.57 4.43 -1.16
CA GLY A 264 -12.43 3.12 -1.78
C GLY A 264 -13.78 2.43 -1.93
N VAL A 265 -13.74 1.17 -2.36
CA VAL A 265 -14.92 0.32 -2.56
C VAL A 265 -15.79 0.21 -1.30
N GLU A 266 -15.18 0.26 -0.11
CA GLU A 266 -15.86 0.22 1.18
C GLU A 266 -16.75 1.44 1.42
N TRP A 267 -16.31 2.64 1.02
CA TRP A 267 -17.09 3.86 1.20
C TRP A 267 -18.28 3.86 0.26
N HIS A 268 -18.09 3.49 -1.01
CA HIS A 268 -19.18 3.41 -1.98
C HIS A 268 -20.21 2.36 -1.61
N TYR A 269 -19.76 1.22 -1.09
CA TYR A 269 -20.63 0.18 -0.57
C TYR A 269 -21.49 0.70 0.59
N LEU A 270 -20.87 1.24 1.64
CA LEU A 270 -21.58 1.76 2.81
C LEU A 270 -22.47 2.96 2.45
N TRP A 271 -22.02 3.84 1.56
CA TRP A 271 -22.80 4.98 1.10
C TRP A 271 -24.07 4.52 0.39
N ARG A 272 -23.94 3.56 -0.55
CA ARG A 272 -25.11 2.99 -1.23
C ARG A 272 -26.05 2.34 -0.23
N LEU A 273 -25.53 1.56 0.70
CA LEU A 273 -26.32 0.90 1.75
C LEU A 273 -27.12 1.91 2.59
N CYS A 274 -26.47 2.99 3.04
CA CYS A 274 -27.13 4.03 3.84
C CYS A 274 -28.20 4.82 3.07
N HIS A 275 -28.16 4.77 1.73
CA HIS A 275 -29.12 5.44 0.84
C HIS A 275 -30.05 4.45 0.12
N SER A 276 -29.93 3.14 0.38
CA SER A 276 -30.80 2.12 -0.22
C SER A 276 -32.06 1.87 0.60
N LEU A 277 -32.22 2.52 1.76
CA LEU A 277 -33.46 2.43 2.53
C LEU A 277 -34.56 3.16 1.74
N PRO A 278 -35.63 2.48 1.31
CA PRO A 278 -36.69 3.11 0.54
C PRO A 278 -37.38 4.20 1.36
N ASP A 279 -37.73 5.30 0.69
CA ASP A 279 -38.54 6.34 1.30
C ASP A 279 -39.87 5.76 1.79
N PRO A 280 -40.32 6.13 3.00
CA PRO A 280 -41.62 5.73 3.49
C PRO A 280 -42.73 6.16 2.54
N ILE A 281 -43.62 5.23 2.23
CA ILE A 281 -44.89 5.53 1.55
C ILE A 281 -45.78 6.37 2.49
N GLY A 282 -45.67 6.11 3.80
CA GLY A 282 -46.45 6.80 4.81
C GLY A 282 -46.10 6.35 6.23
N LYS A 283 -46.82 6.91 7.20
CA LYS A 283 -46.59 6.63 8.62
C LYS A 283 -47.89 6.74 9.43
N HIS A 284 -48.07 5.79 10.36
CA HIS A 284 -49.11 5.79 11.38
C HIS A 284 -48.73 6.63 12.61
N GLU A 285 -49.73 7.13 13.35
CA GLU A 285 -49.54 7.80 14.65
C GLU A 285 -49.30 6.77 15.77
N GLY A 286 -48.26 5.94 15.63
CA GLY A 286 -47.93 4.83 16.52
C GLY A 286 -47.66 3.52 15.76
N PRO A 287 -47.47 2.39 16.45
CA PRO A 287 -47.19 1.11 15.80
C PRO A 287 -48.28 0.67 14.82
N ALA A 288 -47.86 0.12 13.68
CA ALA A 288 -48.73 -0.50 12.68
C ALA A 288 -48.52 -2.02 12.71
N PHE A 289 -49.59 -2.77 12.93
CA PHE A 289 -49.56 -4.21 13.21
C PHE A 289 -49.95 -5.08 12.01
N ALA A 290 -50.82 -4.55 11.15
CA ALA A 290 -51.41 -5.30 10.05
C ALA A 290 -51.22 -4.59 8.71
N ALA A 291 -51.17 -5.39 7.66
CA ALA A 291 -51.07 -4.96 6.28
C ALA A 291 -51.69 -6.04 5.37
N CYS A 292 -52.38 -5.62 4.31
CA CYS A 292 -52.84 -6.48 3.22
C CYS A 292 -53.05 -5.69 1.93
N PHE A 293 -52.90 -6.36 0.79
CA PHE A 293 -53.19 -5.78 -0.53
C PHE A 293 -54.63 -6.04 -0.96
N SER A 294 -55.17 -5.12 -1.75
CA SER A 294 -56.41 -5.38 -2.50
C SER A 294 -56.19 -6.47 -3.55
N PRO A 295 -57.26 -7.18 -3.99
CA PRO A 295 -57.12 -8.28 -4.96
C PRO A 295 -56.52 -7.88 -6.31
N ASP A 296 -56.64 -6.60 -6.69
CA ASP A 296 -56.06 -6.02 -7.91
C ASP A 296 -54.62 -5.49 -7.71
N GLY A 297 -54.12 -5.47 -6.46
CA GLY A 297 -52.77 -5.00 -6.11
C GLY A 297 -52.60 -3.47 -6.09
N ASN A 298 -53.64 -2.70 -6.40
CA ASN A 298 -53.53 -1.24 -6.50
C ASN A 298 -53.53 -0.54 -5.14
N LEU A 299 -54.21 -1.14 -4.15
CA LEU A 299 -54.37 -0.58 -2.82
C LEU A 299 -53.61 -1.40 -1.79
N LEU A 300 -52.99 -0.69 -0.85
CA LEU A 300 -52.43 -1.25 0.36
C LEU A 300 -53.27 -0.76 1.55
N ALA A 301 -53.82 -1.67 2.33
CA ALA A 301 -54.45 -1.34 3.61
C ALA A 301 -53.48 -1.68 4.74
N THR A 302 -53.30 -0.75 5.67
CA THR A 302 -52.47 -0.94 6.88
C THR A 302 -53.27 -0.58 8.12
N GLY A 303 -53.07 -1.35 9.20
CA GLY A 303 -53.80 -1.20 10.46
C GLY A 303 -52.86 -0.97 11.62
N GLY A 304 -53.13 0.05 12.44
CA GLY A 304 -52.32 0.40 13.59
C GLY A 304 -53.12 0.87 14.80
N VAL A 305 -52.43 1.51 15.73
CA VAL A 305 -53.05 2.12 16.94
C VAL A 305 -54.03 3.25 16.57
N ASP A 306 -53.79 3.94 15.47
CA ASP A 306 -54.56 5.08 14.96
C ASP A 306 -55.64 4.69 13.93
N GLY A 307 -55.98 3.40 13.87
CA GLY A 307 -56.99 2.85 12.97
C GLY A 307 -56.40 2.28 11.68
N ALA A 308 -57.26 2.11 10.67
CA ALA A 308 -56.85 1.60 9.36
C ALA A 308 -56.59 2.75 8.36
N ARG A 309 -55.53 2.65 7.57
CA ARG A 309 -55.15 3.59 6.51
C ARG A 309 -55.08 2.87 5.18
N ILE A 310 -55.49 3.56 4.12
CA ILE A 310 -55.51 3.02 2.76
C ILE A 310 -54.58 3.86 1.89
N TRP A 311 -53.69 3.21 1.18
CA TRP A 311 -52.68 3.80 0.33
C TRP A 311 -52.86 3.33 -1.11
N GLU A 312 -52.73 4.24 -2.06
CA GLU A 312 -52.46 3.90 -3.45
C GLU A 312 -51.02 3.40 -3.55
N TYR A 313 -50.82 2.12 -3.85
CA TYR A 313 -49.51 1.50 -3.72
C TYR A 313 -48.48 2.02 -4.73
N ALA A 314 -48.93 2.37 -5.94
CA ALA A 314 -48.05 2.85 -6.99
C ALA A 314 -47.44 4.23 -6.67
N THR A 315 -48.27 5.17 -6.19
CA THR A 315 -47.89 6.58 -5.93
C THR A 315 -47.52 6.84 -4.48
N GLY A 316 -47.97 5.98 -3.57
CA GLY A 316 -47.89 6.16 -2.13
C GLY A 316 -48.88 7.15 -1.53
N LYS A 317 -49.83 7.65 -2.32
CA LYS A 317 -50.83 8.60 -1.83
C LYS A 317 -51.79 7.91 -0.87
N GLN A 318 -52.00 8.51 0.31
CA GLN A 318 -53.05 8.07 1.22
C GLN A 318 -54.44 8.42 0.62
N ILE A 319 -55.27 7.40 0.40
CA ILE A 319 -56.62 7.53 -0.16
C ILE A 319 -57.65 7.76 0.95
N ALA A 320 -57.53 7.01 2.04
CA ALA A 320 -58.50 7.04 3.13
C ALA A 320 -57.84 6.79 4.48
N TRP A 321 -58.46 7.34 5.52
CA TRP A 321 -58.11 7.09 6.92
C TRP A 321 -59.38 6.73 7.70
N LEU A 322 -59.48 5.47 8.08
CA LEU A 322 -60.61 4.88 8.78
C LEU A 322 -60.42 5.06 10.28
N ARG A 323 -60.64 6.29 10.75
CA ARG A 323 -60.57 6.66 12.17
C ARG A 323 -61.79 6.14 12.91
N ASP A 324 -61.86 4.84 13.17
CA ASP A 324 -62.59 4.36 14.35
C ASP A 324 -61.65 4.55 15.55
N ARG A 325 -62.15 4.96 16.72
CA ARG A 325 -61.30 5.26 17.90
C ARG A 325 -60.70 4.00 18.55
N THR A 326 -60.50 2.94 17.75
CA THR A 326 -60.14 1.60 18.20
C THR A 326 -58.96 1.10 17.41
N ARG A 327 -58.05 0.44 18.11
CA ARG A 327 -56.83 -0.08 17.50
C ARG A 327 -57.19 -1.26 16.60
N VAL A 328 -56.56 -1.33 15.43
CA VAL A 328 -56.66 -2.48 14.53
C VAL A 328 -55.77 -3.61 15.05
N GLY A 329 -56.28 -4.84 15.04
CA GLY A 329 -55.55 -6.04 15.42
C GLY A 329 -54.50 -6.46 14.39
N SER A 330 -53.91 -7.64 14.57
CA SER A 330 -52.73 -8.08 13.81
C SER A 330 -53.02 -8.56 12.38
N ARG A 331 -54.27 -8.76 11.99
CA ARG A 331 -54.65 -9.17 10.62
C ARG A 331 -55.78 -8.35 10.03
N MET A 332 -55.66 -8.14 8.72
CA MET A 332 -56.65 -7.52 7.84
C MET A 332 -56.75 -8.35 6.56
N SER A 333 -57.92 -8.33 5.92
CA SER A 333 -58.16 -9.07 4.68
C SER A 333 -59.19 -8.35 3.82
N PHE A 334 -58.91 -8.24 2.52
CA PHE A 334 -59.92 -7.83 1.54
C PHE A 334 -60.77 -9.02 1.13
N SER A 335 -62.05 -8.77 0.85
CA SER A 335 -62.88 -9.74 0.14
C SER A 335 -62.32 -9.97 -1.27
N ARG A 336 -62.53 -11.16 -1.84
CA ARG A 336 -61.99 -11.52 -3.15
C ARG A 336 -62.43 -10.58 -4.29
N ASP A 337 -63.63 -10.04 -4.19
CA ASP A 337 -64.19 -9.06 -5.13
C ASP A 337 -63.71 -7.61 -4.87
N GLY A 338 -62.92 -7.39 -3.81
CA GLY A 338 -62.35 -6.10 -3.44
C GLY A 338 -63.38 -5.11 -2.87
N ARG A 339 -64.63 -5.53 -2.62
CA ARG A 339 -65.70 -4.64 -2.14
C ARG A 339 -65.70 -4.39 -0.65
N LEU A 340 -65.12 -5.30 0.12
CA LEU A 340 -65.05 -5.21 1.57
C LEU A 340 -63.61 -5.31 2.05
N LEU A 341 -63.28 -4.54 3.08
CA LEU A 341 -62.08 -4.69 3.90
C LEU A 341 -62.51 -5.15 5.28
N GLY A 342 -61.90 -6.22 5.78
CA GLY A 342 -62.13 -6.75 7.12
C GLY A 342 -60.92 -6.56 8.02
N ALA A 343 -61.14 -6.19 9.28
CA ALA A 343 -60.09 -6.15 10.29
C ALA A 343 -60.62 -6.42 11.70
N THR A 344 -59.77 -7.00 12.55
CA THR A 344 -60.03 -7.13 13.98
C THR A 344 -59.82 -5.81 14.71
N ARG A 345 -60.58 -5.61 15.78
CA ARG A 345 -60.46 -4.49 16.72
C ARG A 345 -59.87 -4.97 18.04
N ASP A 346 -59.33 -4.05 18.81
CA ASP A 346 -58.84 -4.27 20.17
C ASP A 346 -59.91 -4.78 21.15
N ASP A 347 -61.17 -4.36 20.98
CA ASP A 347 -62.33 -4.86 21.70
C ASP A 347 -62.76 -6.29 21.31
N GLY A 348 -62.08 -6.89 20.32
CA GLY A 348 -62.34 -8.24 19.84
C GLY A 348 -63.37 -8.31 18.72
N ALA A 349 -64.07 -7.24 18.35
CA ALA A 349 -65.01 -7.27 17.23
C ALA A 349 -64.29 -7.29 15.87
N PHE A 350 -64.99 -7.73 14.82
CA PHE A 350 -64.49 -7.71 13.45
C PHE A 350 -65.25 -6.68 12.63
N ASN A 351 -64.57 -5.63 12.18
CA ASN A 351 -65.15 -4.57 11.37
C ASN A 351 -65.02 -4.88 9.89
N LEU A 352 -66.05 -4.48 9.14
CA LEU A 352 -66.13 -4.57 7.70
C LEU A 352 -66.41 -3.18 7.13
N TRP A 353 -65.48 -2.69 6.32
CA TRP A 353 -65.63 -1.42 5.60
C TRP A 353 -65.97 -1.68 4.14
N ASP A 354 -66.90 -0.90 3.61
CA ASP A 354 -67.15 -0.83 2.17
C ASP A 354 -66.03 -0.07 1.49
N THR A 355 -65.38 -0.63 0.47
CA THR A 355 -64.20 -0.03 -0.17
C THR A 355 -64.53 1.10 -1.14
N SER A 356 -65.79 1.25 -1.55
CA SER A 356 -66.23 2.34 -2.41
C SER A 356 -66.48 3.63 -1.63
N THR A 357 -66.92 3.50 -0.36
CA THR A 357 -67.26 4.64 0.51
C THR A 357 -66.32 4.80 1.70
N TRP A 358 -65.51 3.78 2.00
CA TRP A 358 -64.66 3.72 3.19
C TRP A 358 -65.41 3.90 4.52
N THR A 359 -66.69 3.52 4.54
CA THR A 359 -67.53 3.56 5.73
C THR A 359 -67.74 2.17 6.31
N VAL A 360 -68.00 2.09 7.62
CA VAL A 360 -68.29 0.81 8.29
C VAL A 360 -69.61 0.28 7.73
N SER A 361 -69.53 -0.80 6.97
CA SER A 361 -70.68 -1.54 6.45
C SER A 361 -71.30 -2.41 7.55
N ARG A 362 -70.45 -3.06 8.36
CA ARG A 362 -70.89 -3.96 9.42
C ARG A 362 -69.82 -4.16 10.50
N THR A 363 -70.26 -4.37 11.74
CA THR A 363 -69.42 -4.86 12.83
C THR A 363 -69.96 -6.22 13.27
N ILE A 364 -69.11 -7.25 13.21
CA ILE A 364 -69.44 -8.60 13.71
C ILE A 364 -68.99 -8.66 15.17
N PRO A 365 -69.90 -8.79 16.14
CA PRO A 365 -69.53 -8.94 17.53
C PRO A 365 -68.93 -10.34 17.71
N THR A 366 -67.67 -10.39 18.17
CA THR A 366 -67.00 -11.64 18.54
C THR A 366 -66.46 -11.53 19.96
N LYS A 367 -66.09 -12.65 20.57
CA LYS A 367 -65.64 -12.65 21.98
C LYS A 367 -64.19 -12.18 22.14
N ALA A 368 -63.30 -12.47 21.17
CA ALA A 368 -61.99 -11.85 20.98
C ALA A 368 -61.30 -12.37 19.70
N ALA A 369 -61.66 -11.84 18.53
CA ALA A 369 -61.01 -12.23 17.28
C ALA A 369 -59.55 -11.76 17.22
N VAL A 370 -58.63 -12.69 16.93
CA VAL A 370 -57.20 -12.45 16.72
C VAL A 370 -56.93 -12.07 15.26
N GLY A 371 -57.66 -12.67 14.33
CA GLY A 371 -57.62 -12.33 12.91
C GLY A 371 -58.83 -12.87 12.15
N GLY A 372 -58.93 -12.51 10.88
CA GLY A 372 -59.95 -13.06 9.98
C GLY A 372 -59.56 -12.98 8.52
N GLU A 373 -60.04 -13.94 7.73
CA GLU A 373 -59.72 -14.07 6.31
C GLU A 373 -60.93 -14.57 5.52
N PHE A 374 -61.15 -13.99 4.35
CA PHE A 374 -62.20 -14.42 3.42
C PHE A 374 -61.77 -15.66 2.63
N THR A 375 -62.70 -16.58 2.37
CA THR A 375 -62.43 -17.70 1.46
C THR A 375 -62.19 -17.22 0.04
N ALA A 376 -61.43 -18.00 -0.73
CA ALA A 376 -61.12 -17.68 -2.12
C ALA A 376 -62.35 -17.52 -3.02
N ASP A 377 -63.48 -18.19 -2.69
CA ASP A 377 -64.76 -18.04 -3.37
C ASP A 377 -65.60 -16.84 -2.87
N GLY A 378 -65.13 -16.14 -1.83
CA GLY A 378 -65.78 -15.00 -1.19
C GLY A 378 -67.06 -15.33 -0.43
N LYS A 379 -67.47 -16.60 -0.35
CA LYS A 379 -68.75 -17.02 0.26
C LYS A 379 -68.69 -17.17 1.77
N ARG A 380 -67.48 -17.31 2.33
CA ARG A 380 -67.29 -17.48 3.76
C ARG A 380 -66.22 -16.54 4.31
N LEU A 381 -66.38 -16.20 5.58
CA LEU A 381 -65.39 -15.49 6.38
C LEU A 381 -65.00 -16.41 7.54
N ILE A 382 -63.70 -16.60 7.74
CA ILE A 382 -63.15 -17.35 8.86
C ILE A 382 -62.61 -16.36 9.87
N LEU A 383 -63.03 -16.53 11.12
CA LEU A 383 -62.48 -15.79 12.25
C LEU A 383 -61.76 -16.75 13.19
N TRP A 384 -60.56 -16.38 13.60
CA TRP A 384 -59.81 -17.06 14.64
C TRP A 384 -60.01 -16.30 15.95
N GLU A 385 -60.74 -16.89 16.90
CA GLU A 385 -61.13 -16.23 18.14
C GLU A 385 -60.42 -16.84 19.36
N ARG A 386 -59.99 -15.96 20.28
CA ARG A 386 -59.58 -16.32 21.63
C ARG A 386 -60.83 -16.36 22.50
N PHE A 387 -61.22 -17.53 22.99
CA PHE A 387 -62.36 -17.64 23.89
C PHE A 387 -61.84 -17.71 25.32
N SER A 388 -62.39 -16.92 26.25
CA SER A 388 -62.12 -17.05 27.69
C SER A 388 -63.45 -16.95 28.43
N GLU A 389 -63.85 -17.99 29.16
CA GLU A 389 -65.06 -17.97 29.99
C GLU A 389 -64.77 -18.75 31.29
N ALA A 390 -65.05 -18.13 32.45
CA ALA A 390 -64.86 -18.72 33.78
C ALA A 390 -63.44 -19.26 34.09
N GLY A 391 -62.39 -18.61 33.55
CA GLY A 391 -61.00 -19.02 33.78
C GLY A 391 -60.50 -20.16 32.88
N ALA A 392 -61.34 -20.64 31.94
CA ALA A 392 -60.94 -21.58 30.90
C ALA A 392 -60.88 -20.86 29.54
N GLU A 393 -59.70 -20.86 28.92
CA GLU A 393 -59.55 -20.42 27.52
C GLU A 393 -59.90 -21.58 26.59
N ALA A 394 -60.60 -21.32 25.48
CA ALA A 394 -60.87 -22.31 24.44
C ALA A 394 -60.65 -21.67 23.06
N ILE A 395 -60.45 -22.50 22.04
CA ILE A 395 -60.19 -22.02 20.69
C ILE A 395 -61.44 -22.15 19.87
N VAL A 396 -61.73 -21.13 19.09
CA VAL A 396 -62.85 -21.15 18.16
C VAL A 396 -62.37 -20.71 16.78
N VAL A 397 -62.43 -21.63 15.81
CA VAL A 397 -62.46 -21.25 14.40
C VAL A 397 -63.95 -21.09 14.02
N THR A 398 -64.39 -19.85 13.83
CA THR A 398 -65.78 -19.55 13.46
C THR A 398 -65.89 -19.36 11.95
N LEU A 399 -66.83 -20.08 11.34
CA LEU A 399 -67.21 -19.90 9.94
C LEU A 399 -68.46 -19.03 9.85
N PHE A 400 -68.41 -17.97 9.04
CA PHE A 400 -69.54 -17.11 8.72
C PHE A 400 -69.87 -17.20 7.24
N ASP A 401 -71.16 -17.26 6.91
CA ASP A 401 -71.69 -17.07 5.56
C ASP A 401 -71.68 -15.56 5.23
N THR A 402 -71.06 -15.15 4.12
CA THR A 402 -70.94 -13.71 3.75
C THR A 402 -72.18 -13.16 3.06
N ALA A 403 -73.10 -14.01 2.58
CA ALA A 403 -74.36 -13.57 1.99
C ALA A 403 -75.39 -13.24 3.09
N MET A 404 -75.46 -14.06 4.14
CA MET A 404 -76.39 -13.91 5.25
C MET A 404 -75.77 -13.25 6.49
N TRP A 405 -74.44 -13.14 6.56
CA TRP A 405 -73.68 -12.68 7.74
C TRP A 405 -74.07 -13.42 9.02
N LYS A 406 -74.31 -14.74 8.89
CA LYS A 406 -74.66 -15.62 10.00
C LYS A 406 -73.54 -16.63 10.21
N LYS A 407 -73.32 -16.95 11.49
CA LYS A 407 -72.41 -18.02 11.91
C LYS A 407 -72.96 -19.37 11.40
N GLU A 408 -72.20 -20.04 10.54
CA GLU A 408 -72.51 -21.36 9.99
C GLU A 408 -72.11 -22.48 10.95
N SER A 409 -70.89 -22.39 11.49
CA SER A 409 -70.34 -23.42 12.36
C SER A 409 -69.20 -22.89 13.22
N GLU A 410 -68.92 -23.65 14.27
CA GLU A 410 -67.89 -23.36 15.25
C GLU A 410 -67.07 -24.64 15.50
N MET A 411 -65.77 -24.58 15.30
CA MET A 411 -64.87 -25.71 15.59
C MET A 411 -64.09 -25.38 16.86
N ARG A 412 -64.27 -26.22 17.89
CA ARG A 412 -63.70 -26.03 19.24
C ARG A 412 -62.71 -27.14 19.57
N GLU A 413 -61.46 -26.80 19.85
CA GLU A 413 -60.40 -27.77 20.16
C GLU A 413 -59.33 -27.21 21.11
N GLY A 414 -59.25 -27.73 22.35
CA GLY A 414 -58.18 -27.44 23.33
C GLY A 414 -58.33 -26.13 24.12
N MET A 415 -57.43 -25.94 25.11
CA MET A 415 -57.44 -24.85 26.09
C MET A 415 -56.26 -23.85 25.92
N GLU A 416 -56.04 -23.34 24.71
CA GLU A 416 -54.79 -22.61 24.39
C GLU A 416 -55.07 -21.32 23.61
N GLY A 417 -54.30 -20.25 23.85
CA GLY A 417 -54.46 -19.00 23.11
C GLY A 417 -53.96 -19.12 21.66
N VAL A 418 -54.82 -18.83 20.68
CA VAL A 418 -54.42 -18.65 19.28
C VAL A 418 -53.54 -17.41 19.17
N THR A 419 -52.39 -17.53 18.51
CA THR A 419 -51.49 -16.41 18.21
C THR A 419 -51.66 -15.93 16.78
N ALA A 420 -51.85 -16.84 15.82
CA ALA A 420 -52.15 -16.55 14.43
C ALA A 420 -52.93 -17.70 13.77
N GLY A 421 -53.54 -17.42 12.63
CA GLY A 421 -54.18 -18.42 11.78
C GLY A 421 -53.96 -18.13 10.31
N ALA A 422 -54.17 -19.12 9.45
CA ALA A 422 -54.02 -19.01 8.00
C ALA A 422 -55.06 -19.87 7.28
N LEU A 423 -55.48 -19.43 6.11
CA LEU A 423 -56.40 -20.16 5.24
C LEU A 423 -55.67 -20.68 3.99
N SER A 424 -55.97 -21.90 3.55
CA SER A 424 -55.44 -22.43 2.30
C SER A 424 -56.02 -21.70 1.09
N ALA A 425 -55.25 -21.62 0.01
CA ALA A 425 -55.66 -20.92 -1.21
C ALA A 425 -56.95 -21.47 -1.85
N ASP A 426 -57.26 -22.75 -1.64
CA ASP A 426 -58.50 -23.38 -2.09
C ASP A 426 -59.71 -23.13 -1.15
N GLY A 427 -59.48 -22.48 -0.01
CA GLY A 427 -60.49 -22.17 1.00
C GLY A 427 -61.04 -23.39 1.76
N LYS A 428 -60.41 -24.56 1.65
CA LYS A 428 -60.90 -25.81 2.27
C LYS A 428 -60.24 -26.15 3.60
N THR A 429 -59.03 -25.64 3.84
CA THR A 429 -58.22 -26.00 5.01
C THR A 429 -57.85 -24.74 5.80
N SER A 430 -58.02 -24.77 7.12
CA SER A 430 -57.56 -23.71 8.01
C SER A 430 -56.46 -24.23 8.92
N ALA A 431 -55.43 -23.43 9.13
CA ALA A 431 -54.41 -23.63 10.16
C ALA A 431 -54.59 -22.60 11.27
N ALA A 432 -54.33 -22.98 12.51
CA ALA A 432 -54.14 -22.06 13.62
C ALA A 432 -52.94 -22.51 14.44
N VAL A 433 -52.17 -21.53 14.90
CA VAL A 433 -50.98 -21.72 15.72
C VAL A 433 -51.20 -21.14 17.12
N PHE A 434 -50.54 -21.77 18.09
CA PHE A 434 -50.85 -21.58 19.51
C PHE A 434 -49.63 -21.17 20.32
N ALA A 435 -49.90 -20.44 21.41
CA ALA A 435 -48.86 -19.96 22.31
C ALA A 435 -48.12 -21.09 23.04
N ASN A 436 -48.69 -22.29 23.14
CA ASN A 436 -48.04 -23.47 23.72
C ASN A 436 -47.18 -24.26 22.71
N GLY A 437 -47.10 -23.79 21.46
CA GLY A 437 -46.34 -24.43 20.39
C GLY A 437 -47.06 -25.50 19.60
N ALA A 438 -48.38 -25.61 19.74
CA ALA A 438 -49.19 -26.43 18.85
C ALA A 438 -49.48 -25.71 17.51
N ALA A 439 -49.56 -26.46 16.42
CA ALA A 439 -50.15 -26.05 15.15
C ALA A 439 -51.27 -27.04 14.80
N LYS A 440 -52.52 -26.56 14.68
CA LYS A 440 -53.70 -27.39 14.39
C LYS A 440 -54.24 -27.09 13.01
N LEU A 441 -54.64 -28.14 12.30
CA LEU A 441 -55.19 -28.08 10.94
C LEU A 441 -56.62 -28.60 10.92
N TRP A 442 -57.54 -27.87 10.30
CA TRP A 442 -58.95 -28.24 10.14
C TRP A 442 -59.36 -28.33 8.67
N ASP A 443 -60.19 -29.32 8.39
CA ASP A 443 -60.96 -29.40 7.15
C ASP A 443 -62.27 -28.63 7.35
N LEU A 444 -62.49 -27.60 6.54
CA LEU A 444 -63.65 -26.71 6.63
C LEU A 444 -64.90 -27.30 5.95
N GLY A 445 -64.73 -28.26 5.04
CA GLY A 445 -65.83 -28.98 4.39
C GLY A 445 -66.42 -30.03 5.32
N GLU A 446 -65.56 -30.86 5.89
CA GLU A 446 -65.94 -31.92 6.84
C GLU A 446 -66.09 -31.41 8.28
N LYS A 447 -65.63 -30.19 8.56
CA LYS A 447 -65.69 -29.52 9.87
C LYS A 447 -65.01 -30.33 10.98
N ARG A 448 -63.85 -30.90 10.67
CA ARG A 448 -63.08 -31.75 11.60
C ARG A 448 -61.62 -31.36 11.67
N LEU A 449 -61.00 -31.66 12.81
CA LEU A 449 -59.55 -31.57 13.00
C LEU A 449 -58.85 -32.66 12.17
N ILE A 450 -57.89 -32.26 11.34
CA ILE A 450 -57.06 -33.14 10.52
C ILE A 450 -55.84 -33.60 11.33
N SER A 451 -55.13 -32.67 11.96
CA SER A 451 -53.89 -32.96 12.69
C SER A 451 -53.53 -31.89 13.71
N THR A 452 -52.63 -32.25 14.63
CA THR A 452 -52.00 -31.35 15.61
C THR A 452 -50.51 -31.65 15.66
N ASP A 453 -49.69 -30.66 15.35
CA ASP A 453 -48.23 -30.75 15.45
C ASP A 453 -47.73 -29.98 16.65
N TRP A 454 -46.68 -30.49 17.29
CA TRP A 454 -46.08 -29.88 18.48
C TRP A 454 -44.65 -29.48 18.18
N HIS A 455 -44.34 -28.20 18.34
CA HIS A 455 -43.04 -27.62 18.02
C HIS A 455 -42.17 -27.34 19.26
N GLY A 456 -42.77 -27.37 20.47
CA GLY A 456 -42.07 -27.15 21.74
C GLY A 456 -41.74 -25.69 22.06
N GLU A 457 -42.14 -24.75 21.21
CA GLU A 457 -41.88 -23.31 21.32
C GLU A 457 -43.11 -22.50 20.92
N ILE A 458 -43.25 -21.28 21.44
CA ILE A 458 -44.40 -20.41 21.13
C ILE A 458 -44.42 -20.10 19.63
N LEU A 459 -45.49 -20.51 18.94
CA LEU A 459 -45.69 -20.17 17.53
C LEU A 459 -46.38 -18.82 17.40
N CYS A 460 -46.00 -18.03 16.40
CA CYS A 460 -46.42 -16.63 16.25
C CYS A 460 -47.01 -16.31 14.87
N ALA A 461 -46.62 -17.04 13.81
CA ALA A 461 -47.13 -16.84 12.46
C ALA A 461 -47.33 -18.17 11.72
N ALA A 462 -48.27 -18.15 10.77
CA ALA A 462 -48.54 -19.26 9.87
C ALA A 462 -49.00 -18.74 8.49
N ALA A 463 -48.66 -19.47 7.43
CA ALA A 463 -49.11 -19.20 6.07
C ALA A 463 -49.16 -20.49 5.22
N PHE A 464 -50.08 -20.56 4.27
CA PHE A 464 -50.14 -21.64 3.28
C PHE A 464 -49.49 -21.22 1.97
N CYS A 465 -48.84 -22.16 1.30
CA CYS A 465 -48.35 -21.94 -0.05
C CYS A 465 -49.55 -21.82 -1.02
N PRO A 466 -49.56 -20.83 -1.93
CA PRO A 466 -50.65 -20.67 -2.90
C PRO A 466 -50.74 -21.78 -3.94
N THR A 467 -49.62 -22.43 -4.27
CA THR A 467 -49.49 -23.34 -5.41
C THR A 467 -49.27 -24.80 -5.01
N GLU A 468 -48.68 -25.04 -3.84
CA GLU A 468 -48.35 -26.35 -3.32
C GLU A 468 -49.05 -26.62 -1.99
N PRO A 469 -49.31 -27.89 -1.64
CA PRO A 469 -49.91 -28.26 -0.35
C PRO A 469 -48.89 -28.13 0.79
N LEU A 470 -48.41 -26.92 1.05
CA LEU A 470 -47.38 -26.63 2.05
C LEU A 470 -47.92 -25.64 3.08
N LEU A 471 -47.65 -25.90 4.35
CA LEU A 471 -47.87 -25.01 5.48
C LEU A 471 -46.52 -24.64 6.08
N ILE A 472 -46.38 -23.35 6.40
CA ILE A 472 -45.23 -22.86 7.15
C ILE A 472 -45.68 -22.25 8.47
N THR A 473 -44.90 -22.46 9.51
CA THR A 473 -45.11 -21.88 10.84
C THR A 473 -43.80 -21.29 11.39
N ALA A 474 -43.89 -20.23 12.19
CA ALA A 474 -42.75 -19.59 12.85
C ALA A 474 -42.92 -19.55 14.36
N SER A 475 -41.80 -19.57 15.07
CA SER A 475 -41.73 -19.40 16.52
C SER A 475 -41.16 -18.05 16.96
N GLU A 476 -41.46 -17.67 18.21
CA GLU A 476 -40.93 -16.46 18.85
C GLU A 476 -39.41 -16.54 19.12
N SER A 477 -38.82 -17.74 19.15
CA SER A 477 -37.37 -17.91 19.26
C SER A 477 -36.63 -17.58 17.96
N GLY A 478 -37.34 -17.53 16.82
CA GLY A 478 -36.73 -17.35 15.51
C GLY A 478 -36.52 -18.65 14.73
N ASP A 479 -37.24 -19.72 15.06
CA ASP A 479 -37.29 -20.93 14.24
C ASP A 479 -38.45 -20.86 13.25
N PHE A 480 -38.21 -21.43 12.08
CA PHE A 480 -39.20 -21.58 11.04
C PHE A 480 -39.38 -23.05 10.70
N PHE A 481 -40.62 -23.46 10.46
CA PHE A 481 -40.99 -24.85 10.27
C PHE A 481 -41.78 -25.03 8.97
N VAL A 482 -41.41 -26.02 8.17
CA VAL A 482 -42.08 -26.34 6.89
C VAL A 482 -42.73 -27.71 6.97
N ARG A 483 -43.98 -27.79 6.52
CA ARG A 483 -44.79 -29.01 6.51
C ARG A 483 -45.54 -29.20 5.20
N LEU A 484 -45.53 -30.42 4.68
CA LEU A 484 -46.47 -30.87 3.64
C LEU A 484 -47.84 -31.21 4.24
N VAL A 485 -48.90 -30.70 3.63
CA VAL A 485 -50.30 -30.83 4.07
C VAL A 485 -51.08 -31.66 3.06
N GLY A 486 -51.19 -32.97 3.31
CA GLY A 486 -51.93 -33.88 2.44
C GLY A 486 -52.59 -35.03 3.19
N PRO A 487 -53.57 -35.71 2.57
CA PRO A 487 -54.25 -36.84 3.19
C PRO A 487 -53.25 -37.98 3.48
N GLY A 488 -53.04 -38.28 4.76
CA GLY A 488 -52.15 -39.35 5.23
C GLY A 488 -50.73 -38.92 5.62
N GLU A 489 -50.35 -37.66 5.41
CA GLU A 489 -49.00 -37.16 5.73
C GLU A 489 -48.84 -36.92 7.24
N ARG A 490 -48.00 -37.74 7.89
CA ARG A 490 -47.73 -37.68 9.35
C ARG A 490 -46.28 -37.31 9.69
N ARG A 491 -45.49 -36.87 8.72
CA ARG A 491 -44.10 -36.48 8.96
C ARG A 491 -44.03 -35.25 9.86
N PRO A 492 -43.07 -35.19 10.79
CA PRO A 492 -42.84 -34.00 11.59
C PRO A 492 -42.35 -32.84 10.68
N PRO A 493 -42.68 -31.59 11.04
CA PRO A 493 -42.24 -30.43 10.29
C PRO A 493 -40.71 -30.29 10.30
N ALA A 494 -40.13 -29.91 9.16
CA ALA A 494 -38.70 -29.61 9.07
C ALA A 494 -38.40 -28.29 9.79
N ARG A 495 -37.49 -28.30 10.77
CA ARG A 495 -37.07 -27.10 11.54
C ARG A 495 -35.88 -26.42 10.89
N TRP A 496 -35.97 -25.10 10.70
CA TRP A 496 -34.88 -24.23 10.25
C TRP A 496 -34.61 -23.15 11.31
N SER A 497 -33.45 -23.22 11.97
CA SER A 497 -33.02 -22.26 12.98
C SER A 497 -32.18 -21.16 12.35
N THR A 498 -32.72 -19.94 12.21
CA THR A 498 -32.07 -18.91 11.38
C THR A 498 -32.09 -17.48 11.94
N PHE A 499 -32.96 -17.16 12.91
CA PHE A 499 -33.05 -15.79 13.42
C PHE A 499 -32.47 -15.66 14.83
N GLN A 500 -31.88 -14.49 15.14
CA GLN A 500 -31.42 -14.14 16.49
C GLN A 500 -32.57 -13.62 17.38
N ARG A 501 -33.73 -13.32 16.79
CA ARG A 501 -34.95 -12.84 17.46
C ARG A 501 -36.21 -13.34 16.73
N GLY A 502 -37.34 -13.32 17.42
CA GLY A 502 -38.62 -13.83 16.92
C GLY A 502 -39.10 -13.20 15.61
N ILE A 503 -39.68 -14.06 14.77
CA ILE A 503 -40.35 -13.72 13.52
C ILE A 503 -41.77 -13.23 13.87
N GLU A 504 -42.22 -12.10 13.32
CA GLU A 504 -43.57 -11.56 13.57
C GLU A 504 -44.55 -11.87 12.45
N SER A 505 -44.04 -12.05 11.22
CA SER A 505 -44.88 -12.33 10.05
C SER A 505 -44.20 -13.28 9.08
N LEU A 506 -45.04 -14.12 8.46
CA LEU A 506 -44.68 -15.03 7.39
C LEU A 506 -45.72 -14.94 6.28
N GLU A 507 -45.25 -14.83 5.05
CA GLU A 507 -46.09 -14.79 3.84
C GLU A 507 -45.40 -15.54 2.70
N PHE A 508 -46.17 -16.06 1.76
CA PHE A 508 -45.65 -16.60 0.50
C PHE A 508 -45.77 -15.56 -0.60
N THR A 509 -44.82 -15.54 -1.52
CA THR A 509 -45.00 -14.81 -2.79
C THR A 509 -46.17 -15.40 -3.59
N PRO A 510 -46.84 -14.61 -4.44
CA PRO A 510 -48.01 -15.07 -5.20
C PRO A 510 -47.74 -16.29 -6.09
N ASP A 511 -46.50 -16.49 -6.54
CA ASP A 511 -46.07 -17.65 -7.32
C ASP A 511 -45.80 -18.91 -6.48
N GLY A 512 -45.80 -18.79 -5.15
CA GLY A 512 -45.51 -19.84 -4.18
C GLY A 512 -44.05 -20.30 -4.15
N ASN A 513 -43.15 -19.65 -4.89
CA ASN A 513 -41.75 -20.07 -4.97
C ASN A 513 -40.87 -19.44 -3.88
N ARG A 514 -41.37 -18.46 -3.12
CA ARG A 514 -40.59 -17.79 -2.07
C ARG A 514 -41.39 -17.55 -0.81
N ILE A 515 -40.68 -17.54 0.31
CA ILE A 515 -41.22 -17.16 1.63
C ILE A 515 -40.64 -15.79 2.01
N ILE A 516 -41.49 -14.93 2.55
CA ILE A 516 -41.13 -13.63 3.11
C ILE A 516 -41.33 -13.72 4.62
N SER A 517 -40.31 -13.29 5.36
CA SER A 517 -40.32 -13.24 6.81
C SER A 517 -39.97 -11.85 7.29
N ALA A 518 -40.69 -11.35 8.30
CA ALA A 518 -40.39 -10.09 8.97
C ALA A 518 -40.11 -10.34 10.45
N SER A 519 -39.02 -9.79 10.98
CA SER A 519 -38.52 -10.13 12.32
C SER A 519 -38.29 -8.91 13.21
N ARG A 520 -38.31 -9.17 14.53
CA ARG A 520 -37.90 -8.20 15.57
C ARG A 520 -36.44 -7.77 15.45
N ASP A 521 -35.61 -8.50 14.69
CA ASP A 521 -34.23 -8.13 14.36
C ASP A 521 -34.10 -6.99 13.34
N ARG A 522 -35.23 -6.39 12.93
CA ARG A 522 -35.33 -5.30 11.92
C ARG A 522 -34.99 -5.76 10.51
N THR A 523 -35.06 -7.06 10.23
CA THR A 523 -34.83 -7.61 8.89
C THR A 523 -36.09 -8.18 8.25
N ILE A 524 -36.19 -8.00 6.93
CA ILE A 524 -37.06 -8.78 6.05
C ILE A 524 -36.17 -9.77 5.31
N ARG A 525 -36.43 -11.07 5.47
CA ARG A 525 -35.68 -12.11 4.75
C ARG A 525 -36.58 -12.82 3.76
N ILE A 526 -36.04 -13.02 2.56
CA ILE A 526 -36.70 -13.74 1.47
C ILE A 526 -35.98 -15.07 1.26
N TRP A 527 -36.74 -16.15 1.31
CA TRP A 527 -36.27 -17.52 1.21
C TRP A 527 -36.75 -18.12 -0.10
N ASP A 528 -35.85 -18.66 -0.91
CA ASP A 528 -36.25 -19.38 -2.13
C ASP A 528 -36.68 -20.81 -1.76
N LEU A 529 -37.88 -21.19 -2.18
CA LEU A 529 -38.37 -22.56 -2.08
C LEU A 529 -37.85 -23.37 -3.28
N LEU A 530 -36.99 -24.35 -3.02
CA LEU A 530 -36.59 -25.30 -4.05
C LEU A 530 -37.74 -26.28 -4.31
N ARG A 531 -38.42 -26.12 -5.46
CA ARG A 531 -39.51 -27.02 -5.88
C ARG A 531 -39.14 -28.49 -5.71
N GLY A 532 -39.98 -29.23 -4.99
CA GLY A 532 -39.92 -30.70 -4.87
C GLY A 532 -39.14 -31.28 -3.68
N ASP A 533 -38.48 -30.48 -2.85
CA ASP A 533 -37.78 -30.97 -1.64
C ASP A 533 -38.15 -30.14 -0.41
N ALA A 534 -39.23 -30.53 0.28
CA ALA A 534 -39.65 -29.96 1.57
C ALA A 534 -38.66 -30.24 2.73
N GLU A 535 -37.56 -30.96 2.47
CA GLU A 535 -36.62 -31.46 3.48
C GLU A 535 -35.34 -30.61 3.61
N ARG A 536 -35.09 -29.62 2.73
CA ARG A 536 -33.83 -28.86 2.72
C ARG A 536 -33.98 -27.50 3.41
N PRO A 537 -32.97 -27.01 4.16
CA PRO A 537 -32.97 -25.64 4.62
C PRO A 537 -33.02 -24.70 3.40
N ALA A 538 -34.09 -23.92 3.26
CA ALA A 538 -34.08 -22.83 2.30
C ALA A 538 -33.01 -21.83 2.74
N VAL A 539 -32.15 -21.43 1.82
CA VAL A 539 -31.20 -20.36 2.06
C VAL A 539 -31.93 -19.04 1.92
N SER A 540 -31.72 -18.10 2.85
CA SER A 540 -32.20 -16.72 2.70
C SER A 540 -31.53 -16.10 1.47
N ALA A 541 -32.24 -16.02 0.35
CA ALA A 541 -31.72 -15.48 -0.90
C ALA A 541 -31.47 -13.97 -0.82
N MET A 542 -32.28 -13.26 -0.03
CA MET A 542 -32.21 -11.80 0.12
C MET A 542 -32.51 -11.35 1.55
N VAL A 543 -31.85 -10.29 2.00
CA VAL A 543 -32.09 -9.65 3.30
C VAL A 543 -32.22 -8.14 3.09
N PHE A 544 -33.29 -7.55 3.62
CA PHE A 544 -33.52 -6.11 3.71
C PHE A 544 -33.51 -5.68 5.18
N ARG A 545 -32.98 -4.49 5.47
CA ARG A 545 -32.94 -3.91 6.82
C ARG A 545 -33.84 -2.69 6.91
N ASP A 546 -34.64 -2.61 7.96
CA ASP A 546 -35.51 -1.48 8.29
C ASP A 546 -34.94 -0.72 9.51
N ASP A 547 -35.34 0.54 9.70
CA ASP A 547 -34.90 1.39 10.82
C ASP A 547 -35.53 1.01 12.17
N ALA A 548 -36.56 0.15 12.18
CA ALA A 548 -37.18 -0.39 13.38
C ALA A 548 -37.56 -1.88 13.24
N SER A 549 -37.91 -2.51 14.37
CA SER A 549 -38.44 -3.87 14.37
C SER A 549 -39.71 -3.95 13.52
N LEU A 550 -39.92 -5.06 12.81
CA LEU A 550 -41.01 -5.20 11.85
C LEU A 550 -42.16 -6.00 12.44
N TRP A 551 -43.39 -5.56 12.20
CA TRP A 551 -44.60 -6.31 12.53
C TRP A 551 -45.05 -7.20 11.39
N ARG A 552 -45.03 -6.67 10.16
CA ARG A 552 -45.56 -7.39 9.00
C ARG A 552 -44.86 -7.00 7.71
N ALA A 553 -44.69 -7.98 6.83
CA ALA A 553 -44.27 -7.78 5.45
C ALA A 553 -45.20 -8.61 4.55
N VAL A 554 -45.78 -7.98 3.53
CA VAL A 554 -46.75 -8.59 2.61
C VAL A 554 -46.29 -8.41 1.16
N PRO A 555 -46.28 -9.47 0.34
CA PRO A 555 -45.93 -9.35 -1.06
C PRO A 555 -47.04 -8.68 -1.87
N ALA A 556 -46.66 -7.87 -2.86
CA ALA A 556 -47.59 -7.38 -3.86
C ALA A 556 -47.93 -8.48 -4.87
N ALA A 557 -49.08 -8.34 -5.54
CA ALA A 557 -49.55 -9.29 -6.55
C ALA A 557 -48.60 -9.41 -7.77
N ASP A 558 -47.73 -8.44 -7.96
CA ASP A 558 -46.73 -8.39 -9.03
C ASP A 558 -45.58 -9.40 -8.86
N GLY A 559 -45.46 -10.01 -7.67
CA GLY A 559 -44.44 -11.00 -7.32
C GLY A 559 -43.01 -10.46 -7.20
N HIS A 560 -42.80 -9.17 -7.36
CA HIS A 560 -41.47 -8.55 -7.37
C HIS A 560 -41.34 -7.33 -6.45
N THR A 561 -42.43 -6.84 -5.85
CA THR A 561 -42.39 -5.85 -4.77
C THR A 561 -43.10 -6.37 -3.51
N LEU A 562 -42.80 -5.77 -2.35
CA LEU A 562 -43.49 -6.05 -1.10
C LEU A 562 -43.67 -4.75 -0.30
N ALA A 563 -44.67 -4.74 0.59
CA ALA A 563 -44.88 -3.68 1.56
C ALA A 563 -44.56 -4.16 2.97
N SER A 564 -43.99 -3.30 3.82
CA SER A 564 -43.77 -3.59 5.23
C SER A 564 -44.34 -2.52 6.15
N VAL A 565 -44.63 -2.94 7.39
CA VAL A 565 -45.00 -2.06 8.51
C VAL A 565 -44.14 -2.37 9.73
N ASN A 566 -43.61 -1.32 10.35
CA ASN A 566 -42.70 -1.44 11.48
C ASN A 566 -43.29 -0.93 12.81
N HIS A 567 -42.57 -1.17 13.91
CA HIS A 567 -42.98 -0.79 15.27
C HIS A 567 -43.13 0.73 15.46
N ASN A 568 -42.51 1.53 14.61
CA ASN A 568 -42.62 2.99 14.63
C ASN A 568 -43.78 3.50 13.74
N GLY A 569 -44.56 2.58 13.14
CA GLY A 569 -45.70 2.91 12.28
C GLY A 569 -45.34 3.25 10.84
N VAL A 570 -44.08 3.12 10.46
CA VAL A 570 -43.62 3.47 9.10
C VAL A 570 -44.06 2.38 8.13
N VAL A 571 -44.58 2.81 6.98
CA VAL A 571 -45.00 1.95 5.87
C VAL A 571 -44.00 2.11 4.73
N ARG A 572 -43.38 1.02 4.28
CA ARG A 572 -42.35 1.05 3.21
C ARG A 572 -42.68 0.11 2.07
N ARG A 573 -42.21 0.49 0.88
CA ARG A 573 -42.21 -0.34 -0.33
C ARG A 573 -40.80 -0.85 -0.59
N TRP A 574 -40.67 -2.13 -0.92
CA TRP A 574 -39.39 -2.75 -1.25
C TRP A 574 -39.46 -3.40 -2.62
N ASP A 575 -38.41 -3.27 -3.42
CA ASP A 575 -38.26 -3.96 -4.69
C ASP A 575 -37.38 -5.21 -4.50
N MET A 576 -37.94 -6.38 -4.79
CA MET A 576 -37.25 -7.67 -4.69
C MET A 576 -36.35 -7.97 -5.90
N ARG A 577 -36.29 -7.07 -6.90
CA ARG A 577 -35.36 -7.16 -8.05
C ARG A 577 -34.07 -6.42 -7.80
N GLU A 578 -34.08 -5.38 -6.96
CA GLU A 578 -32.87 -4.66 -6.60
C GLU A 578 -31.93 -5.57 -5.83
N PRO A 579 -30.61 -5.54 -6.13
CA PRO A 579 -29.68 -6.43 -5.47
C PRO A 579 -29.64 -6.08 -3.97
N PRO A 580 -29.95 -7.04 -3.09
CA PRO A 580 -29.76 -6.83 -1.65
C PRO A 580 -28.28 -6.62 -1.35
N GLU A 581 -27.98 -6.17 -0.13
CA GLU A 581 -26.62 -5.96 0.41
C GLU A 581 -25.66 -7.08 -0.01
N CYS A 582 -26.17 -8.32 0.01
CA CYS A 582 -25.50 -9.55 -0.36
C CYS A 582 -26.48 -10.49 -1.07
N ARG A 583 -26.16 -10.96 -2.27
CA ARG A 583 -26.90 -12.03 -2.95
C ARG A 583 -26.25 -13.38 -2.68
N ARG A 584 -27.04 -14.36 -2.26
CA ARG A 584 -26.60 -15.74 -2.05
C ARG A 584 -26.91 -16.58 -3.28
N LEU A 585 -25.89 -17.23 -3.83
CA LEU A 585 -25.99 -18.15 -4.96
C LEU A 585 -25.86 -19.58 -4.42
N PRO A 586 -26.94 -20.38 -4.44
CA PRO A 586 -26.87 -21.75 -3.95
C PRO A 586 -25.99 -22.59 -4.88
N GLU A 587 -25.01 -23.28 -4.31
CA GLU A 587 -24.29 -24.37 -5.00
C GLU A 587 -24.87 -25.72 -4.56
N ARG A 588 -25.13 -26.62 -5.51
CA ARG A 588 -25.84 -27.88 -5.23
C ARG A 588 -24.93 -29.02 -4.79
N ASN A 589 -23.61 -28.95 -5.02
CA ASN A 589 -22.73 -30.12 -4.91
C ASN A 589 -21.31 -29.76 -4.44
N GLY A 590 -21.08 -29.76 -3.12
CA GLY A 590 -19.73 -29.81 -2.55
C GLY A 590 -19.19 -28.46 -2.06
N LEU A 591 -17.87 -28.40 -1.86
CA LEU A 591 -17.16 -27.20 -1.41
C LEU A 591 -16.66 -26.42 -2.63
N VAL A 592 -16.97 -25.12 -2.70
CA VAL A 592 -16.36 -24.21 -3.67
C VAL A 592 -15.02 -23.74 -3.16
N LEU A 593 -13.94 -24.24 -3.75
CA LEU A 593 -12.56 -23.98 -3.33
C LEU A 593 -11.90 -22.81 -4.08
N SER A 594 -12.45 -22.43 -5.23
CA SER A 594 -11.86 -21.36 -6.05
C SER A 594 -12.93 -20.51 -6.72
N LEU A 595 -12.71 -19.20 -6.72
CA LEU A 595 -13.54 -18.19 -7.37
C LEU A 595 -12.67 -17.34 -8.29
N GLN A 596 -13.10 -17.16 -9.53
CA GLN A 596 -12.43 -16.30 -10.50
C GLN A 596 -13.46 -15.52 -11.32
N PHE A 597 -13.22 -14.22 -11.51
CA PHE A 597 -14.01 -13.44 -12.45
C PHE A 597 -13.42 -13.56 -13.86
N SER A 598 -14.28 -13.44 -14.88
CA SER A 598 -13.83 -13.19 -16.25
C SER A 598 -13.13 -11.83 -16.34
N ALA A 599 -12.27 -11.66 -17.35
CA ALA A 599 -11.51 -10.42 -17.54
C ALA A 599 -12.41 -9.18 -17.77
N ASP A 600 -13.61 -9.37 -18.31
CA ASP A 600 -14.63 -8.33 -18.47
C ASP A 600 -15.44 -8.05 -17.18
N GLY A 601 -15.34 -8.93 -16.17
CA GLY A 601 -16.07 -8.84 -14.90
C GLY A 601 -17.54 -9.27 -14.97
N ASP A 602 -18.05 -9.67 -16.14
CA ASP A 602 -19.47 -10.02 -16.31
C ASP A 602 -19.81 -11.44 -15.83
N ARG A 603 -18.81 -12.32 -15.71
CA ARG A 603 -19.00 -13.72 -15.31
C ARG A 603 -18.16 -14.06 -14.08
N LEU A 604 -18.73 -14.90 -13.24
CA LEU A 604 -18.09 -15.49 -12.07
C LEU A 604 -18.02 -17.02 -12.26
N PHE A 605 -16.82 -17.56 -12.17
CA PHE A 605 -16.55 -18.99 -12.20
C PHE A 605 -16.33 -19.48 -10.78
N ALA A 606 -17.15 -20.44 -10.35
CA ALA A 606 -17.05 -21.09 -9.05
C ALA A 606 -16.71 -22.57 -9.24
N ALA A 607 -15.57 -23.00 -8.69
CA ALA A 607 -15.09 -24.36 -8.83
C ALA A 607 -15.22 -25.16 -7.54
N GLY A 608 -15.89 -26.30 -7.66
CA GLY A 608 -16.12 -27.29 -6.60
C GLY A 608 -16.26 -28.67 -7.25
N LYS A 609 -17.47 -29.26 -7.22
CA LYS A 609 -17.77 -30.46 -8.02
C LYS A 609 -18.19 -30.04 -9.44
N GLY A 610 -17.20 -29.77 -10.28
CA GLY A 610 -17.39 -29.07 -11.56
C GLY A 610 -17.21 -27.56 -11.44
N VAL A 611 -17.44 -26.82 -12.53
CA VAL A 611 -17.37 -25.35 -12.55
C VAL A 611 -18.74 -24.77 -12.87
N CYS A 612 -19.33 -24.08 -11.90
CA CYS A 612 -20.54 -23.29 -12.12
C CYS A 612 -20.17 -21.91 -12.67
N VAL A 613 -20.86 -21.48 -13.73
CA VAL A 613 -20.70 -20.15 -14.32
C VAL A 613 -21.92 -19.32 -13.99
N TYR A 614 -21.71 -18.19 -13.33
CA TYR A 614 -22.75 -17.23 -12.97
C TYR A 614 -22.53 -15.91 -13.70
N HIS A 615 -23.62 -15.22 -14.02
CA HIS A 615 -23.56 -13.82 -14.40
C HIS A 615 -23.31 -12.98 -13.14
N ALA A 616 -22.23 -12.22 -13.10
CA ALA A 616 -21.74 -11.52 -11.89
C ALA A 616 -22.79 -10.58 -11.29
N ARG A 617 -23.52 -9.81 -12.13
CA ARG A 617 -24.53 -8.85 -11.65
C ARG A 617 -25.90 -9.45 -11.33
N SER A 618 -26.44 -10.35 -12.16
CA SER A 618 -27.77 -10.94 -11.94
C SER A 618 -27.72 -12.16 -11.02
N GLY A 619 -26.54 -12.75 -10.79
CA GLY A 619 -26.42 -14.02 -10.07
C GLY A 619 -27.01 -15.21 -10.82
N GLU A 620 -27.48 -15.02 -12.05
CA GLU A 620 -28.09 -16.08 -12.84
C GLU A 620 -27.03 -17.12 -13.22
N ARG A 621 -27.36 -18.40 -13.05
CA ARG A 621 -26.49 -19.50 -13.46
C ARG A 621 -26.58 -19.69 -14.97
N LEU A 622 -25.49 -19.39 -15.67
CA LEU A 622 -25.39 -19.45 -17.13
C LEU A 622 -25.04 -20.86 -17.62
N ALA A 623 -24.14 -21.56 -16.93
CA ALA A 623 -23.65 -22.88 -17.34
C ALA A 623 -23.07 -23.68 -16.16
N GLU A 624 -22.92 -24.99 -16.37
CA GLU A 624 -22.25 -25.92 -15.44
C GLU A 624 -21.29 -26.81 -16.24
N LEU A 625 -19.99 -26.57 -16.10
CA LEU A 625 -18.91 -27.30 -16.78
C LEU A 625 -18.52 -28.52 -15.94
N ALA A 626 -18.24 -29.65 -16.61
CA ALA A 626 -17.92 -30.92 -15.94
C ALA A 626 -18.95 -31.30 -14.85
N ARG A 627 -20.24 -31.24 -15.20
CA ARG A 627 -21.34 -31.66 -14.33
C ARG A 627 -21.13 -33.10 -13.85
N ASP A 628 -21.21 -33.31 -12.53
CA ASP A 628 -20.89 -34.57 -11.85
C ASP A 628 -19.46 -35.09 -12.08
N GLY A 629 -18.55 -34.21 -12.49
CA GLY A 629 -17.14 -34.49 -12.67
C GLY A 629 -16.36 -34.59 -11.34
N PRO A 630 -15.03 -34.78 -11.44
CA PRO A 630 -14.16 -34.85 -10.27
C PRO A 630 -14.17 -33.53 -9.47
N ARG A 631 -13.76 -33.61 -8.21
CA ARG A 631 -13.57 -32.42 -7.37
C ARG A 631 -12.40 -31.59 -7.92
N LEU A 632 -12.68 -30.33 -8.20
CA LEU A 632 -11.71 -29.36 -8.67
C LEU A 632 -11.09 -28.63 -7.48
N GLU A 633 -9.77 -28.55 -7.45
CA GLU A 633 -9.01 -27.96 -6.34
C GLU A 633 -8.62 -26.51 -6.62
N CYS A 634 -8.42 -26.16 -7.90
CA CYS A 634 -7.98 -24.82 -8.30
C CYS A 634 -8.47 -24.47 -9.71
N THR A 635 -8.64 -23.17 -9.96
CA THR A 635 -8.92 -22.62 -11.29
C THR A 635 -8.04 -21.43 -11.61
N ALA A 636 -7.85 -21.19 -12.91
CA ALA A 636 -7.22 -20.00 -13.44
C ALA A 636 -7.95 -19.54 -14.71
N VAL A 637 -8.08 -18.23 -14.89
CA VAL A 637 -8.62 -17.62 -16.11
C VAL A 637 -7.47 -16.99 -16.87
N SER A 638 -7.45 -17.11 -18.20
CA SER A 638 -6.41 -16.50 -19.03
C SER A 638 -6.48 -14.96 -18.96
N PRO A 639 -5.35 -14.25 -19.12
CA PRO A 639 -5.32 -12.77 -19.10
C PRO A 639 -6.25 -12.12 -20.14
N ASP A 640 -6.47 -12.77 -21.28
CA ASP A 640 -7.40 -12.32 -22.32
C ASP A 640 -8.87 -12.74 -22.06
N GLY A 641 -9.12 -13.47 -20.97
CA GLY A 641 -10.43 -13.94 -20.54
C GLY A 641 -11.03 -15.07 -21.37
N LYS A 642 -10.33 -15.59 -22.40
CA LYS A 642 -10.90 -16.55 -23.36
C LYS A 642 -10.89 -18.00 -22.87
N LEU A 643 -9.96 -18.35 -21.99
CA LEU A 643 -9.81 -19.70 -21.48
C LEU A 643 -9.98 -19.73 -19.97
N ILE A 644 -10.59 -20.81 -19.47
CA ILE A 644 -10.58 -21.18 -18.06
C ILE A 644 -9.97 -22.57 -17.92
N ALA A 645 -8.98 -22.69 -17.04
CA ALA A 645 -8.38 -23.95 -16.67
C ALA A 645 -8.79 -24.35 -15.26
N ALA A 646 -9.05 -25.64 -15.02
CA ALA A 646 -9.29 -26.19 -13.71
C ALA A 646 -8.47 -27.46 -13.49
N GLY A 647 -7.94 -27.62 -12.29
CA GLY A 647 -7.11 -28.77 -11.89
C GLY A 647 -7.82 -29.65 -10.87
N THR A 648 -7.65 -30.97 -10.99
CA THR A 648 -8.20 -31.95 -10.04
C THR A 648 -7.16 -32.47 -9.06
N GLY A 649 -7.64 -32.97 -7.92
CA GLY A 649 -6.83 -33.80 -7.02
C GLY A 649 -6.37 -35.13 -7.65
N GLU A 650 -7.01 -35.55 -8.75
CA GLU A 650 -6.68 -36.77 -9.49
C GLU A 650 -5.53 -36.58 -10.50
N GLY A 651 -5.08 -35.34 -10.73
CA GLY A 651 -3.95 -35.05 -11.63
C GLY A 651 -4.33 -34.56 -13.03
N GLU A 652 -5.61 -34.25 -13.26
CA GLU A 652 -6.14 -33.82 -14.55
C GLU A 652 -6.29 -32.29 -14.60
N VAL A 653 -5.91 -31.68 -15.72
CA VAL A 653 -6.22 -30.29 -16.07
C VAL A 653 -7.26 -30.27 -17.17
N PHE A 654 -8.37 -29.59 -16.93
CA PHE A 654 -9.38 -29.32 -17.93
C PHE A 654 -9.31 -27.86 -18.35
N VAL A 655 -9.44 -27.61 -19.66
CA VAL A 655 -9.45 -26.25 -20.23
C VAL A 655 -10.71 -26.07 -21.05
N TRP A 656 -11.47 -25.00 -20.79
CA TRP A 656 -12.66 -24.63 -21.53
C TRP A 656 -12.53 -23.26 -22.18
N ASP A 657 -13.23 -23.10 -23.29
CA ASP A 657 -13.47 -21.81 -23.91
C ASP A 657 -14.57 -21.09 -23.13
N THR A 658 -14.28 -19.88 -22.67
CA THR A 658 -15.21 -19.12 -21.82
C THR A 658 -16.43 -18.65 -22.59
N ALA A 659 -16.33 -18.39 -23.90
CA ALA A 659 -17.45 -17.90 -24.70
C ALA A 659 -18.48 -18.98 -25.01
N THR A 660 -18.02 -20.18 -25.34
CA THR A 660 -18.86 -21.31 -25.80
C THR A 660 -19.09 -22.38 -24.73
N TYR A 661 -18.37 -22.32 -23.60
CA TYR A 661 -18.40 -23.32 -22.52
C TYR A 661 -18.00 -24.73 -22.97
N ARG A 662 -17.34 -24.85 -24.12
CA ARG A 662 -16.89 -26.13 -24.65
C ARG A 662 -15.51 -26.47 -24.14
N LEU A 663 -15.31 -27.77 -23.86
CA LEU A 663 -14.01 -28.31 -23.49
C LEU A 663 -13.06 -28.16 -24.68
N VAL A 664 -11.95 -27.47 -24.46
CA VAL A 664 -10.84 -27.29 -25.41
C VAL A 664 -9.87 -28.46 -25.29
N GLY A 665 -9.57 -28.88 -24.05
CA GLY A 665 -8.64 -29.97 -23.80
C GLY A 665 -8.72 -30.50 -22.36
N ALA A 666 -8.30 -31.75 -22.19
CA ALA A 666 -8.14 -32.41 -20.89
C ALA A 666 -6.79 -33.13 -20.88
N TRP A 667 -5.93 -32.80 -19.92
CA TRP A 667 -4.52 -33.18 -19.91
C TRP A 667 -4.16 -33.85 -18.58
N GLU A 668 -3.55 -35.04 -18.64
CA GLU A 668 -3.12 -35.80 -17.46
C GLU A 668 -1.71 -36.39 -17.64
N SER A 669 -1.49 -37.14 -18.71
CA SER A 669 -0.21 -37.83 -18.96
C SER A 669 0.98 -36.88 -19.12
N ASP A 670 0.76 -35.74 -19.79
CA ASP A 670 1.82 -34.75 -20.08
C ASP A 670 2.31 -33.99 -18.84
N LEU A 671 1.58 -34.14 -17.73
CA LEU A 671 1.87 -33.51 -16.45
C LEU A 671 2.67 -34.42 -15.53
N ARG A 672 2.87 -35.69 -15.87
CA ARG A 672 3.65 -36.64 -15.06
C ARG A 672 5.11 -36.62 -15.51
N ASP A 673 6.04 -36.67 -14.55
CA ASP A 673 7.46 -36.87 -14.89
C ASP A 673 7.74 -38.33 -15.22
N GLU A 674 7.04 -39.25 -14.54
CA GLU A 674 7.06 -40.69 -14.79
C GLU A 674 5.62 -41.23 -14.74
N PRO A 675 5.23 -42.18 -15.62
CA PRO A 675 3.85 -42.70 -15.67
C PRO A 675 3.38 -43.36 -14.37
N SER A 676 4.31 -43.91 -13.60
CA SER A 676 4.08 -44.62 -12.33
C SER A 676 3.72 -43.70 -11.15
N ILE A 677 4.03 -42.40 -11.25
CA ILE A 677 3.86 -41.45 -10.15
C ILE A 677 2.51 -40.75 -10.31
N GLN A 678 1.63 -40.92 -9.33
CA GLN A 678 0.38 -40.17 -9.26
C GLN A 678 0.63 -38.79 -8.65
N VAL A 679 0.08 -37.77 -9.32
CA VAL A 679 0.22 -36.36 -8.92
C VAL A 679 -1.15 -35.73 -8.74
N SER A 680 -1.25 -34.80 -7.80
CA SER A 680 -2.42 -33.98 -7.57
C SER A 680 -2.14 -32.53 -7.95
N ILE A 681 -3.13 -31.82 -8.50
CA ILE A 681 -2.98 -30.43 -8.95
C ILE A 681 -3.57 -29.49 -7.92
N TYR A 682 -2.73 -28.62 -7.34
CA TYR A 682 -3.13 -27.70 -6.27
C TYR A 682 -3.08 -26.23 -6.67
N SER A 683 -2.42 -25.89 -7.78
CA SER A 683 -2.27 -24.50 -8.22
C SER A 683 -2.17 -24.46 -9.74
N LEU A 684 -2.91 -23.53 -10.35
CA LEU A 684 -2.84 -23.19 -11.76
C LEU A 684 -2.59 -21.69 -11.90
N ALA A 685 -1.75 -21.30 -12.85
CA ALA A 685 -1.55 -19.89 -13.17
C ALA A 685 -1.23 -19.74 -14.66
N PHE A 686 -2.03 -18.94 -15.37
CA PHE A 686 -1.68 -18.52 -16.72
C PHE A 686 -0.52 -17.54 -16.67
N LEU A 687 0.41 -17.67 -17.61
CA LEU A 687 1.38 -16.62 -17.86
C LEU A 687 0.69 -15.44 -18.57
N PRO A 688 1.23 -14.22 -18.43
CA PRO A 688 0.70 -13.02 -19.08
C PRO A 688 0.68 -13.09 -20.61
N ASP A 689 1.42 -14.02 -21.23
CA ASP A 689 1.33 -14.28 -22.66
C ASP A 689 -0.02 -14.87 -23.09
N GLY A 690 -0.81 -15.39 -22.14
CA GLY A 690 -2.08 -16.07 -22.35
C GLY A 690 -1.96 -17.42 -23.08
N LYS A 691 -0.75 -17.85 -23.42
CA LYS A 691 -0.46 -19.04 -24.23
C LYS A 691 0.25 -20.14 -23.45
N SER A 692 0.70 -19.83 -22.24
CA SER A 692 1.38 -20.78 -21.37
C SER A 692 0.64 -20.91 -20.05
N LEU A 693 0.43 -22.14 -19.60
CA LEU A 693 -0.19 -22.45 -18.31
C LEU A 693 0.83 -23.15 -17.41
N ALA A 694 1.08 -22.57 -16.25
CA ALA A 694 1.88 -23.18 -15.20
C ALA A 694 1.00 -24.08 -14.32
N VAL A 695 1.44 -25.32 -14.11
CA VAL A 695 0.75 -26.36 -13.37
C VAL A 695 1.58 -26.77 -12.15
N GLY A 696 1.11 -26.41 -10.96
CA GLY A 696 1.69 -26.82 -9.68
C GLY A 696 1.19 -28.19 -9.26
N ARG A 697 2.11 -29.08 -8.85
CA ARG A 697 1.84 -30.51 -8.61
C ARG A 697 2.39 -30.95 -7.26
N THR A 698 1.74 -31.91 -6.61
CA THR A 698 2.31 -32.64 -5.46
C THR A 698 2.16 -34.15 -5.64
N ASP A 699 2.96 -34.93 -4.93
CA ASP A 699 2.76 -36.39 -4.87
C ASP A 699 1.45 -36.73 -4.17
N ARG A 700 0.72 -37.70 -4.73
CA ARG A 700 -0.55 -38.19 -4.18
C ARG A 700 -0.37 -39.29 -3.11
N ASP A 701 0.66 -40.12 -3.25
CA ASP A 701 0.82 -41.36 -2.49
C ASP A 701 1.61 -41.21 -1.17
N ASN A 702 2.16 -40.03 -0.87
CA ASN A 702 2.92 -39.79 0.36
C ASN A 702 2.06 -39.08 1.40
N THR A 703 2.03 -39.59 2.64
CA THR A 703 1.41 -38.97 3.84
C THR A 703 1.93 -37.56 4.15
N THR A 704 2.93 -37.10 3.40
CA THR A 704 3.50 -35.77 3.39
C THR A 704 3.37 -35.25 1.95
N ASN A 705 2.38 -34.39 1.66
CA ASN A 705 2.17 -33.78 0.35
C ASN A 705 3.43 -33.02 -0.12
N PHE A 706 4.39 -33.70 -0.74
CA PHE A 706 5.63 -33.10 -1.18
C PHE A 706 5.41 -32.36 -2.50
N PRO A 707 5.68 -31.03 -2.55
CA PRO A 707 5.54 -30.28 -3.78
C PRO A 707 6.58 -30.70 -4.83
N ARG A 708 6.20 -30.68 -6.10
CA ARG A 708 7.06 -30.96 -7.26
C ARG A 708 7.40 -29.69 -8.03
N VAL A 709 8.32 -29.84 -8.97
CA VAL A 709 8.64 -28.79 -9.95
C VAL A 709 7.40 -28.51 -10.79
N PRO A 710 6.99 -27.24 -10.97
CA PRO A 710 5.87 -26.91 -11.84
C PRO A 710 6.15 -27.30 -13.29
N VAL A 711 5.10 -27.71 -13.99
CA VAL A 711 5.15 -28.00 -15.43
C VAL A 711 4.47 -26.86 -16.18
N PHE A 712 5.06 -26.47 -17.31
CA PHE A 712 4.48 -25.46 -18.19
C PHE A 712 3.93 -26.17 -19.41
N ILE A 713 2.68 -25.88 -19.77
CA ILE A 713 2.02 -26.47 -20.94
C ILE A 713 1.38 -25.38 -21.80
N ASP A 714 1.20 -25.68 -23.07
CA ASP A 714 0.26 -24.98 -23.92
C ASP A 714 -1.17 -25.43 -23.53
N PRO A 715 -2.06 -24.52 -23.10
CA PRO A 715 -3.38 -24.86 -22.58
C PRO A 715 -4.32 -25.44 -23.66
N VAL A 716 -4.05 -25.17 -24.95
CA VAL A 716 -4.86 -25.62 -26.09
C VAL A 716 -4.37 -26.96 -26.63
N THR A 717 -3.05 -27.17 -26.67
CA THR A 717 -2.46 -28.40 -27.24
C THR A 717 -2.00 -29.42 -26.21
N GLY A 718 -1.92 -29.06 -24.93
CA GLY A 718 -1.37 -29.89 -23.85
C GLY A 718 0.15 -30.05 -23.90
N ARG A 719 0.82 -29.53 -24.94
CA ARG A 719 2.24 -29.71 -25.18
C ARG A 719 3.06 -29.10 -24.04
N ARG A 720 3.97 -29.88 -23.46
CA ARG A 720 4.95 -29.41 -22.48
C ARG A 720 5.87 -28.36 -23.09
N LEU A 721 5.91 -27.20 -22.46
CA LEU A 721 6.74 -26.06 -22.82
C LEU A 721 8.03 -26.07 -21.99
N PRO A 722 9.13 -25.49 -22.52
CA PRO A 722 10.34 -25.29 -21.73
C PRO A 722 10.03 -24.41 -20.51
N SER A 723 10.61 -24.76 -19.37
CA SER A 723 10.47 -23.96 -18.15
C SER A 723 11.08 -22.57 -18.37
N PRO A 724 10.33 -21.46 -18.18
CA PRO A 724 10.88 -20.12 -18.16
C PRO A 724 11.76 -19.88 -16.91
N LEU A 725 11.69 -20.76 -15.91
CA LEU A 725 12.55 -20.72 -14.72
C LEU A 725 13.94 -21.32 -15.02
N PRO A 726 15.04 -20.73 -14.53
CA PRO A 726 16.40 -21.21 -14.78
C PRO A 726 16.68 -22.64 -14.36
N SER A 727 17.60 -23.29 -15.07
CA SER A 727 17.96 -24.71 -14.89
C SER A 727 18.60 -25.03 -13.53
N ASN A 728 19.35 -24.10 -12.93
CA ASN A 728 19.90 -24.23 -11.57
C ASN A 728 18.83 -24.22 -10.48
N LEU A 729 17.67 -23.61 -10.74
CA LEU A 729 16.52 -23.60 -9.81
C LEU A 729 15.64 -24.85 -9.94
N SER A 730 15.76 -25.62 -11.02
CA SER A 730 14.89 -26.77 -11.33
C SER A 730 14.97 -27.93 -10.31
N ARG A 731 16.11 -28.15 -9.65
CA ARG A 731 16.27 -29.22 -8.63
C ARG A 731 15.68 -28.85 -7.26
N GLU A 732 15.61 -27.56 -6.95
CA GLU A 732 15.05 -27.00 -5.70
C GLU A 732 13.62 -26.42 -5.90
N ASN A 733 13.01 -26.62 -7.07
CA ASN A 733 11.79 -25.92 -7.50
C ASN A 733 10.47 -26.50 -6.96
N ARG A 734 10.48 -27.09 -5.77
CA ARG A 734 9.30 -27.70 -5.16
C ARG A 734 8.38 -26.60 -4.59
N ALA A 735 7.29 -26.25 -5.28
CA ALA A 735 6.38 -25.19 -4.84
C ALA A 735 4.94 -25.67 -4.62
N HIS A 736 4.29 -25.20 -3.55
CA HIS A 736 2.86 -25.47 -3.29
C HIS A 736 1.93 -24.56 -4.09
N SER A 737 2.33 -23.31 -4.28
CA SER A 737 1.58 -22.31 -5.05
C SER A 737 2.56 -21.42 -5.81
N LEU A 738 2.19 -21.06 -7.03
CA LEU A 738 2.94 -20.19 -7.92
C LEU A 738 2.03 -19.08 -8.40
N ILE A 739 2.52 -17.85 -8.30
CA ILE A 739 1.82 -16.69 -8.82
C ILE A 739 2.77 -15.92 -9.72
N PHE A 740 2.24 -15.46 -10.84
CA PHE A 740 2.91 -14.57 -11.76
C PHE A 740 2.33 -13.17 -11.58
N SER A 741 3.19 -12.18 -11.71
CA SER A 741 2.74 -10.80 -11.80
C SER A 741 1.87 -10.62 -13.06
N PRO A 742 0.82 -9.78 -13.02
CA PRO A 742 -0.01 -9.51 -14.20
C PRO A 742 0.77 -9.02 -15.43
N ASP A 743 1.90 -8.35 -15.21
CA ASP A 743 2.82 -7.88 -16.27
C ASP A 743 3.89 -8.92 -16.65
N GLY A 744 3.97 -10.03 -15.91
CA GLY A 744 4.89 -11.12 -16.17
C GLY A 744 6.33 -10.88 -15.81
N GLN A 745 6.67 -9.78 -15.16
CA GLN A 745 8.05 -9.44 -14.83
C GLN A 745 8.62 -10.21 -13.63
N TRP A 746 7.76 -10.69 -12.74
CA TRP A 746 8.20 -11.45 -11.59
C TRP A 746 7.24 -12.61 -11.30
N THR A 747 7.76 -13.62 -10.63
CA THR A 747 6.99 -14.75 -10.12
C THR A 747 7.38 -15.00 -8.69
N ALA A 748 6.40 -15.29 -7.85
CA ALA A 748 6.64 -15.67 -6.48
C ALA A 748 6.09 -17.06 -6.23
N ARG A 749 6.83 -17.81 -5.42
CA ARG A 749 6.47 -19.17 -5.04
C ARG A 749 6.44 -19.32 -3.53
N ARG A 750 5.61 -20.25 -3.10
CA ARG A 750 5.60 -20.77 -1.73
C ARG A 750 6.34 -22.10 -1.65
N VAL A 751 7.32 -22.18 -0.76
CA VAL A 751 7.99 -23.43 -0.38
C VAL A 751 7.86 -23.58 1.14
N TYR A 752 7.01 -24.49 1.61
CA TYR A 752 6.70 -24.74 3.05
C TYR A 752 6.57 -23.48 3.93
N ASP A 753 7.68 -22.98 4.46
CA ASP A 753 7.87 -21.90 5.43
C ASP A 753 8.62 -20.68 4.86
N HIS A 754 8.74 -20.53 3.55
CA HIS A 754 9.33 -19.34 2.93
C HIS A 754 8.65 -18.92 1.62
N LEU A 755 8.69 -17.61 1.38
CA LEU A 755 8.31 -16.95 0.13
C LEU A 755 9.58 -16.61 -0.63
N ASP A 756 9.70 -17.15 -1.84
CA ASP A 756 10.76 -16.76 -2.77
C ASP A 756 10.16 -15.97 -3.94
N ALA A 757 10.77 -14.84 -4.28
CA ALA A 757 10.40 -14.07 -5.45
C ALA A 757 11.55 -14.00 -6.46
N PHE A 758 11.22 -14.24 -7.73
CA PHE A 758 12.14 -14.28 -8.85
C PHE A 758 11.74 -13.29 -9.92
N ASP A 759 12.75 -12.75 -10.58
CA ASP A 759 12.57 -12.10 -11.88
C ASP A 759 12.30 -13.18 -12.93
N THR A 760 11.25 -13.05 -13.73
CA THR A 760 10.87 -14.08 -14.72
C THR A 760 11.77 -14.12 -15.95
N THR A 761 12.41 -12.99 -16.29
CA THR A 761 13.22 -12.86 -17.51
C THR A 761 14.64 -13.33 -17.27
N THR A 762 15.22 -12.90 -16.15
CA THR A 762 16.58 -13.24 -15.74
C THR A 762 16.63 -14.47 -14.85
N GLY A 763 15.51 -14.82 -14.21
CA GLY A 763 15.42 -15.92 -13.27
C GLY A 763 16.19 -15.71 -11.97
N LYS A 764 16.66 -14.47 -11.72
CA LYS A 764 17.43 -14.13 -10.53
C LYS A 764 16.47 -14.01 -9.33
N LEU A 765 16.86 -14.63 -8.21
CA LEU A 765 16.20 -14.47 -6.93
C LEU A 765 16.28 -12.99 -6.49
N ARG A 766 15.13 -12.35 -6.34
CA ARG A 766 15.01 -10.96 -5.87
C ARG A 766 14.87 -10.89 -4.36
N PHE A 767 14.16 -11.86 -3.76
CA PHE A 767 13.77 -11.78 -2.36
C PHE A 767 13.45 -13.16 -1.77
N VAL A 768 13.77 -13.33 -0.48
CA VAL A 768 13.39 -14.48 0.35
C VAL A 768 12.85 -13.96 1.67
N ALA A 769 11.63 -14.34 2.03
CA ALA A 769 11.09 -14.12 3.37
C ALA A 769 10.78 -15.45 4.05
N ALA A 770 11.32 -15.63 5.26
CA ALA A 770 10.89 -16.70 6.16
C ALA A 770 9.50 -16.37 6.73
N GLY A 771 8.62 -17.37 6.71
CA GLY A 771 7.28 -17.35 7.30
C GLY A 771 7.00 -18.64 8.05
N SER A 772 6.55 -18.55 9.29
CA SER A 772 6.00 -19.72 9.98
C SER A 772 4.63 -20.03 9.40
N GLY A 773 4.43 -21.21 8.80
CA GLY A 773 3.10 -21.74 8.51
C GLY A 773 2.54 -21.54 7.09
N PRO A 774 1.29 -21.97 6.86
CA PRO A 774 0.70 -22.05 5.52
C PRO A 774 0.48 -20.66 4.92
N LEU A 775 1.30 -20.32 3.92
CA LEU A 775 1.25 -19.04 3.22
C LEU A 775 0.14 -19.04 2.16
N ILE A 776 -0.82 -18.14 2.27
CA ILE A 776 -1.69 -17.74 1.14
C ILE A 776 -1.02 -16.57 0.45
N LEU A 777 -0.93 -16.58 -0.88
CA LEU A 777 -0.32 -15.52 -1.67
C LEU A 777 -1.36 -14.95 -2.63
N THR A 778 -1.38 -13.63 -2.81
CA THR A 778 -2.12 -12.94 -3.87
C THR A 778 -1.32 -11.75 -4.37
N CYS A 779 -1.57 -11.30 -5.60
CA CYS A 779 -0.84 -10.16 -6.17
C CYS A 779 -1.67 -9.36 -7.16
N ARG A 780 -1.25 -8.12 -7.39
CA ARG A 780 -1.92 -7.16 -8.27
C ARG A 780 -0.94 -6.36 -9.15
N GLY A 781 0.33 -6.80 -9.20
CA GLY A 781 1.40 -6.18 -9.99
C GLY A 781 2.42 -5.50 -9.11
N ASP A 782 2.07 -4.33 -8.57
CA ASP A 782 2.91 -3.49 -7.69
C ASP A 782 2.89 -3.95 -6.21
N LEU A 783 1.88 -4.74 -5.84
CA LEU A 783 1.70 -5.29 -4.50
C LEU A 783 1.54 -6.82 -4.52
N ALA A 784 2.07 -7.45 -3.48
CA ALA A 784 1.83 -8.85 -3.14
C ALA A 784 1.43 -8.94 -1.67
N ALA A 785 0.48 -9.80 -1.33
CA ALA A 785 0.07 -10.03 0.05
C ALA A 785 0.23 -11.50 0.40
N THR A 786 0.71 -11.72 1.62
CA THR A 786 0.91 -13.05 2.19
C THR A 786 0.23 -13.16 3.54
N ALA A 787 -0.48 -14.25 3.78
CA ALA A 787 -1.04 -14.56 5.10
C ALA A 787 -0.50 -15.89 5.64
N ALA A 788 -0.06 -15.90 6.89
CA ALA A 788 0.29 -17.11 7.63
C ALA A 788 0.01 -16.90 9.13
N ASP A 789 -0.56 -17.91 9.80
CA ASP A 789 -0.90 -17.88 11.24
C ASP A 789 -1.71 -16.64 11.70
N GLY A 790 -2.59 -16.13 10.83
CA GLY A 790 -3.42 -14.93 11.08
C GLY A 790 -2.70 -13.60 10.88
N MET A 791 -1.39 -13.62 10.61
CA MET A 791 -0.60 -12.45 10.24
C MET A 791 -0.63 -12.24 8.74
N VAL A 792 -0.93 -11.01 8.32
CA VAL A 792 -0.86 -10.57 6.92
C VAL A 792 0.34 -9.64 6.76
N ARG A 793 1.14 -9.90 5.74
CA ARG A 793 2.22 -9.02 5.27
C ARG A 793 1.92 -8.59 3.84
N VAL A 794 2.06 -7.31 3.57
CA VAL A 794 1.94 -6.73 2.23
C VAL A 794 3.32 -6.24 1.80
N TRP A 795 3.71 -6.61 0.60
CA TRP A 795 5.02 -6.35 0.00
C TRP A 795 4.86 -5.45 -1.22
N ARG A 796 5.73 -4.45 -1.35
CA ARG A 796 5.89 -3.68 -2.58
C ARG A 796 6.77 -4.48 -3.53
N THR A 797 6.29 -4.84 -4.71
CA THR A 797 6.98 -5.82 -5.59
C THR A 797 8.18 -5.25 -6.34
N ALA A 798 8.29 -3.92 -6.40
CA ALA A 798 9.42 -3.22 -7.00
C ALA A 798 10.76 -3.56 -6.31
N ASP A 799 10.76 -3.58 -4.98
CA ASP A 799 11.95 -3.80 -4.13
C ASP A 799 11.74 -4.89 -3.07
N TRP A 800 10.56 -5.51 -3.03
CA TRP A 800 10.13 -6.45 -1.99
C TRP A 800 10.23 -5.89 -0.56
N SER A 801 10.10 -4.56 -0.42
CA SER A 801 9.98 -3.92 0.89
C SER A 801 8.61 -4.20 1.52
N GLU A 802 8.58 -4.35 2.84
CA GLU A 802 7.32 -4.52 3.58
C GLU A 802 6.56 -3.19 3.61
N ALA A 803 5.41 -3.16 2.96
CA ALA A 803 4.52 -1.99 2.90
C ALA A 803 3.59 -1.93 4.12
N ALA A 804 3.12 -3.09 4.58
CA ALA A 804 2.23 -3.19 5.73
C ALA A 804 2.33 -4.57 6.39
N ARG A 805 2.05 -4.61 7.70
CA ARG A 805 2.00 -5.84 8.49
C ARG A 805 0.96 -5.69 9.59
N PHE A 806 -0.01 -6.61 9.63
CA PHE A 806 -1.10 -6.56 10.60
C PHE A 806 -1.67 -7.94 10.88
N ILE A 807 -2.25 -8.10 12.07
CA ILE A 807 -2.94 -9.32 12.48
C ILE A 807 -4.39 -9.18 12.01
N ALA A 808 -4.79 -9.99 11.03
CA ALA A 808 -6.14 -9.95 10.50
C ALA A 808 -7.14 -10.62 11.44
N GLU A 809 -6.77 -11.74 12.08
CA GLU A 809 -7.64 -12.43 13.04
C GLU A 809 -6.87 -13.40 13.97
N ARG A 810 -7.48 -13.77 15.12
CA ARG A 810 -7.05 -14.93 15.92
C ARG A 810 -7.49 -16.24 15.25
N GLY A 811 -6.76 -16.62 14.19
CA GLY A 811 -6.80 -17.92 13.53
C GLY A 811 -6.46 -17.79 12.03
N ALA A 812 -6.44 -18.91 11.30
CA ALA A 812 -5.90 -18.92 9.94
C ALA A 812 -6.80 -18.16 8.97
N ALA A 813 -6.22 -17.18 8.26
CA ALA A 813 -6.80 -16.69 7.02
C ALA A 813 -6.83 -17.84 6.01
N VAL A 814 -7.86 -17.90 5.17
CA VAL A 814 -8.05 -18.97 4.19
C VAL A 814 -7.94 -18.47 2.76
N SER A 815 -8.28 -17.20 2.51
CA SER A 815 -8.17 -16.60 1.18
C SER A 815 -7.90 -15.09 1.24
N LEU A 816 -7.20 -14.57 0.23
CA LEU A 816 -6.83 -13.15 0.08
C LEU A 816 -7.12 -12.68 -1.35
N ALA A 817 -7.68 -11.48 -1.49
CA ALA A 817 -7.81 -10.81 -2.78
C ALA A 817 -7.55 -9.30 -2.65
N PHE A 818 -6.77 -8.71 -3.56
CA PHE A 818 -6.63 -7.26 -3.68
C PHE A 818 -7.78 -6.68 -4.50
N SER A 819 -8.29 -5.54 -4.07
CA SER A 819 -9.14 -4.69 -4.90
C SER A 819 -8.39 -4.23 -6.17
N PRO A 820 -9.09 -3.90 -7.27
CA PRO A 820 -8.48 -3.44 -8.51
C PRO A 820 -7.96 -2.01 -8.47
N ASP A 821 -8.04 -1.30 -7.34
CA ASP A 821 -7.28 -0.07 -7.05
C ASP A 821 -6.09 -0.29 -6.07
N GLY A 822 -6.07 -1.41 -5.33
CA GLY A 822 -4.95 -1.83 -4.48
C GLY A 822 -5.03 -1.23 -3.09
N ARG A 823 -6.08 -0.44 -2.82
CA ARG A 823 -6.30 0.25 -1.55
C ARG A 823 -6.90 -0.67 -0.50
N THR A 824 -7.69 -1.65 -0.94
CA THR A 824 -8.44 -2.55 -0.09
C THR A 824 -8.04 -4.02 -0.31
N LEU A 825 -7.84 -4.77 0.77
CA LEU A 825 -7.57 -6.21 0.77
C LEU A 825 -8.75 -6.94 1.41
N ALA A 826 -9.36 -7.87 0.68
CA ALA A 826 -10.41 -8.74 1.21
C ALA A 826 -9.76 -10.00 1.80
N ILE A 827 -10.20 -10.39 2.98
CA ILE A 827 -9.69 -11.54 3.73
C ILE A 827 -10.85 -12.44 4.12
N GLY A 828 -10.83 -13.68 3.63
CA GLY A 828 -11.75 -14.74 4.04
C GLY A 828 -11.19 -15.54 5.21
N SER A 829 -12.01 -15.78 6.23
CA SER A 829 -11.64 -16.48 7.46
C SER A 829 -12.23 -17.88 7.60
N HIS A 830 -11.52 -18.76 8.32
CA HIS A 830 -12.04 -20.04 8.82
C HIS A 830 -13.19 -19.89 9.83
N ARG A 831 -13.50 -18.66 10.29
CA ARG A 831 -14.66 -18.34 11.15
C ARG A 831 -15.86 -17.81 10.38
N GLY A 832 -15.85 -17.89 9.04
CA GLY A 832 -16.97 -17.48 8.20
C GLY A 832 -17.05 -16.01 7.85
N THR A 833 -16.20 -15.15 8.42
CA THR A 833 -16.25 -13.71 8.12
C THR A 833 -15.41 -13.34 6.90
N VAL A 834 -15.92 -12.42 6.07
CA VAL A 834 -15.12 -11.70 5.06
C VAL A 834 -14.84 -10.31 5.58
N ARG A 835 -13.56 -9.94 5.71
CA ARG A 835 -13.15 -8.63 6.23
C ARG A 835 -12.44 -7.82 5.15
N LEU A 836 -12.74 -6.54 5.06
CA LEU A 836 -12.06 -5.60 4.17
C LEU A 836 -11.05 -4.79 4.99
N TRP A 837 -9.81 -4.72 4.50
CA TRP A 837 -8.69 -4.07 5.17
C TRP A 837 -8.09 -2.98 4.29
N ASN A 838 -7.76 -1.85 4.90
CA ASN A 838 -7.01 -0.80 4.21
C ASN A 838 -5.53 -1.21 4.14
N VAL A 839 -5.01 -1.32 2.93
CA VAL A 839 -3.64 -1.82 2.68
C VAL A 839 -2.58 -0.90 3.26
N ALA A 840 -2.78 0.42 3.17
CA ALA A 840 -1.77 1.40 3.59
C ALA A 840 -1.68 1.57 5.12
N THR A 841 -2.80 1.48 5.84
CA THR A 841 -2.81 1.57 7.32
C THR A 841 -2.73 0.22 8.02
N GLY A 842 -3.04 -0.88 7.33
CA GLY A 842 -3.17 -2.20 7.93
C GLY A 842 -4.29 -2.28 8.97
N ARG A 843 -5.34 -1.46 8.81
CA ARG A 843 -6.52 -1.45 9.69
C ARG A 843 -7.73 -2.03 8.98
N GLU A 844 -8.57 -2.72 9.74
CA GLU A 844 -9.87 -3.19 9.25
C GLU A 844 -10.73 -1.97 8.87
N LEU A 845 -11.42 -2.04 7.75
CA LEU A 845 -12.36 -1.02 7.26
C LEU A 845 -13.79 -1.41 7.60
N MET A 846 -14.12 -2.68 7.39
CA MET A 846 -15.41 -3.25 7.73
C MET A 846 -15.39 -4.78 7.69
N THR A 847 -16.32 -5.39 8.43
CA THR A 847 -16.66 -6.81 8.33
C THR A 847 -17.92 -6.95 7.46
N LEU A 848 -17.86 -7.78 6.44
CA LEU A 848 -19.04 -8.31 5.76
C LEU A 848 -19.49 -9.53 6.59
N GLU A 849 -20.38 -9.28 7.56
CA GLU A 849 -20.87 -10.30 8.49
C GLU A 849 -21.60 -11.43 7.77
N ASP A 850 -21.39 -12.66 8.24
CA ASP A 850 -21.93 -13.83 7.59
C ASP A 850 -22.25 -15.03 8.52
N ASP A 851 -23.45 -15.58 8.31
CA ASP A 851 -23.94 -16.98 8.40
C ASP A 851 -22.99 -18.17 8.16
N LEU A 852 -21.76 -17.96 7.70
CA LEU A 852 -20.87 -19.03 7.21
C LEU A 852 -20.10 -19.68 8.37
N GLU A 853 -19.86 -20.99 8.29
CA GLU A 853 -18.93 -21.69 9.17
C GLU A 853 -17.47 -21.35 8.79
N ALA A 854 -17.17 -21.27 7.49
CA ALA A 854 -15.84 -20.97 6.97
C ALA A 854 -15.88 -20.39 5.55
N VAL A 855 -14.98 -19.47 5.22
CA VAL A 855 -14.78 -18.92 3.86
C VAL A 855 -13.59 -19.62 3.20
N HIS A 856 -13.76 -20.13 1.97
CA HIS A 856 -12.74 -20.87 1.23
C HIS A 856 -12.07 -20.03 0.14
N ALA A 857 -12.81 -19.17 -0.55
CA ALA A 857 -12.27 -18.30 -1.59
C ALA A 857 -12.89 -16.90 -1.54
N VAL A 858 -12.11 -15.89 -1.88
CA VAL A 858 -12.56 -14.51 -2.13
C VAL A 858 -11.96 -13.99 -3.43
N ALA A 859 -12.72 -13.18 -4.18
CA ALA A 859 -12.24 -12.58 -5.42
C ALA A 859 -12.88 -11.20 -5.67
N PHE A 860 -12.05 -10.21 -6.05
CA PHE A 860 -12.53 -8.92 -6.56
C PHE A 860 -12.77 -9.01 -8.08
N SER A 861 -13.91 -8.47 -8.56
CA SER A 861 -14.14 -8.28 -9.99
C SER A 861 -13.13 -7.27 -10.56
N PRO A 862 -12.71 -7.36 -11.84
CA PRO A 862 -11.72 -6.45 -12.42
C PRO A 862 -12.12 -4.96 -12.38
N ASP A 863 -13.42 -4.67 -12.41
CA ASP A 863 -13.97 -3.32 -12.31
C ASP A 863 -14.10 -2.80 -10.86
N GLY A 864 -13.86 -3.67 -9.87
CA GLY A 864 -13.91 -3.37 -8.43
C GLY A 864 -15.33 -3.22 -7.88
N ARG A 865 -16.35 -3.44 -8.72
CA ARG A 865 -17.76 -3.23 -8.34
C ARG A 865 -18.38 -4.42 -7.65
N THR A 866 -17.73 -5.57 -7.67
CA THR A 866 -18.27 -6.83 -7.15
C THR A 866 -17.21 -7.56 -6.36
N LEU A 867 -17.59 -8.06 -5.19
CA LEU A 867 -16.81 -9.01 -4.41
C LEU A 867 -17.58 -10.33 -4.36
N ALA A 868 -16.90 -11.43 -4.67
CA ALA A 868 -17.44 -12.76 -4.47
C ALA A 868 -16.69 -13.47 -3.35
N ALA A 869 -17.41 -14.24 -2.53
CA ALA A 869 -16.81 -15.16 -1.58
C ALA A 869 -17.54 -16.50 -1.60
N SER A 870 -16.82 -17.58 -1.36
CA SER A 870 -17.41 -18.91 -1.18
C SER A 870 -17.17 -19.40 0.24
N GLY A 871 -18.14 -20.10 0.80
CA GLY A 871 -18.00 -20.65 2.13
C GLY A 871 -18.98 -21.77 2.45
N THR A 872 -18.67 -22.50 3.51
CA THR A 872 -19.52 -23.57 4.05
C THR A 872 -20.57 -22.98 4.98
N VAL A 873 -21.83 -23.39 4.83
CA VAL A 873 -22.92 -23.01 5.76
C VAL A 873 -23.17 -24.12 6.77
N THR A 874 -23.08 -25.37 6.33
CA THR A 874 -23.11 -26.57 7.18
C THR A 874 -22.20 -27.63 6.54
N LYS A 875 -21.88 -28.70 7.28
CA LYS A 875 -20.95 -29.77 6.86
C LYS A 875 -21.07 -30.28 5.40
N ASN A 876 -22.23 -30.14 4.75
CA ASN A 876 -22.48 -30.63 3.39
C ASN A 876 -22.84 -29.55 2.34
N PHE A 877 -22.94 -28.27 2.73
CA PHE A 877 -23.41 -27.21 1.83
C PHE A 877 -22.42 -26.05 1.77
N ALA A 878 -22.02 -25.69 0.55
CA ALA A 878 -21.33 -24.45 0.26
C ALA A 878 -22.23 -23.47 -0.49
N GLU A 879 -21.98 -22.19 -0.26
CA GLU A 879 -22.63 -21.08 -0.95
C GLU A 879 -21.58 -20.19 -1.60
N VAL A 880 -21.96 -19.56 -2.70
CA VAL A 880 -21.24 -18.42 -3.26
C VAL A 880 -22.05 -17.17 -2.98
N ARG A 881 -21.39 -16.13 -2.49
CA ARG A 881 -22.02 -14.87 -2.14
C ARG A 881 -21.41 -13.75 -2.94
N ILE A 882 -22.27 -12.84 -3.38
CA ILE A 882 -21.90 -11.71 -4.21
C ILE A 882 -22.35 -10.43 -3.52
N TRP A 883 -21.38 -9.58 -3.20
CA TRP A 883 -21.61 -8.20 -2.75
C TRP A 883 -21.39 -7.27 -3.92
N ASN A 884 -22.39 -6.47 -4.23
CA ASN A 884 -22.21 -5.34 -5.13
C ASN A 884 -21.59 -4.20 -4.30
N LEU A 885 -20.37 -3.76 -4.61
CA LEU A 885 -19.65 -2.70 -3.90
C LEU A 885 -19.92 -1.29 -4.45
N GLY A 886 -20.69 -1.17 -5.56
CA GLY A 886 -21.01 0.12 -6.18
C GLY A 886 -19.94 0.62 -7.17
N ASP A 887 -20.21 1.74 -7.83
CA ASP A 887 -19.32 2.32 -8.83
C ASP A 887 -18.05 2.90 -8.18
N CYS A 888 -16.88 2.35 -8.51
CA CYS A 888 -15.59 2.99 -8.27
C CYS A 888 -15.48 4.26 -9.15
N PRO A 889 -15.05 5.43 -8.62
CA PRO A 889 -15.32 6.74 -9.24
C PRO A 889 -14.47 7.08 -10.47
N LYS A 890 -13.72 6.14 -11.06
CA LYS A 890 -12.84 6.47 -12.20
C LYS A 890 -13.55 6.78 -13.53
N GLN A 891 -14.88 6.73 -13.62
CA GLN A 891 -15.55 6.90 -14.92
C GLN A 891 -16.71 7.91 -15.06
N LYS A 892 -17.31 8.51 -14.02
CA LYS A 892 -18.38 9.51 -14.22
C LYS A 892 -18.53 10.50 -13.06
N GLU A 893 -17.75 11.57 -13.05
CA GLU A 893 -18.00 12.75 -12.19
C GLU A 893 -18.33 13.99 -13.03
N ALA A 894 -19.54 14.03 -13.58
CA ALA A 894 -20.11 15.27 -14.11
C ALA A 894 -21.57 15.53 -13.67
N GLY A 895 -22.18 14.65 -12.87
CA GLY A 895 -23.62 14.74 -12.57
C GLY A 895 -24.04 14.66 -11.11
N THR A 896 -23.21 14.14 -10.20
CA THR A 896 -23.63 13.82 -8.82
C THR A 896 -23.35 14.92 -7.80
N ALA A 897 -22.43 15.85 -8.07
CA ALA A 897 -22.14 16.98 -7.18
C ALA A 897 -23.28 18.00 -7.07
N GLN A 898 -24.23 18.03 -8.03
CA GLN A 898 -25.38 18.93 -8.01
C GLN A 898 -26.57 18.41 -7.18
N LEU A 899 -26.64 17.11 -6.87
CA LEU A 899 -27.73 16.54 -6.09
C LEU A 899 -27.50 16.64 -4.57
N ALA A 900 -26.25 16.50 -4.12
CA ALA A 900 -25.91 16.56 -2.69
C ALA A 900 -25.99 17.97 -2.09
N THR A 901 -25.82 19.02 -2.90
CA THR A 901 -25.92 20.42 -2.46
C THR A 901 -27.36 20.94 -2.40
N ALA A 902 -28.30 20.31 -3.10
CA ALA A 902 -29.70 20.73 -3.09
C ALA A 902 -30.47 20.28 -1.82
N GLU A 903 -30.18 19.11 -1.27
CA GLU A 903 -30.91 18.54 -0.13
C GLU A 903 -30.51 19.11 1.24
N TYR A 904 -29.36 19.76 1.36
CA TYR A 904 -28.96 20.43 2.62
C TYR A 904 -29.49 21.87 2.77
N SER A 905 -30.12 22.42 1.74
CA SER A 905 -30.61 23.82 1.73
C SER A 905 -32.09 24.00 2.08
N SER A 906 -32.83 22.92 2.34
CA SER A 906 -34.29 22.98 2.58
C SER A 906 -34.71 22.67 4.02
N VAL A 907 -33.78 22.70 4.98
CA VAL A 907 -34.10 22.65 6.42
C VAL A 907 -33.61 23.94 7.09
N GLU A 908 -34.36 25.02 6.88
CA GLU A 908 -34.54 26.13 7.81
C GLU A 908 -36.02 26.48 7.91
#